data_AF-A0A1V6HWX1-F1
#
_entry.id   AF-A0A1V6HWX1-F1
#
_cell.length_a   1.000
_cell.length_b   1.000
_cell.length_c   1.000
_cell.angle_alpha   90.00
_cell.angle_beta   90.00
_cell.angle_gamma   90.00
#
_symmetry.space_group_name_H-M   'P 1'
#
loop_
_entity.id
_entity.type
_entity.pdbx_description
1 polymer ?
#
loop_
_entity_poly.entity_id
_entity_poly.type
_entity_poly.pdbx_seq_one_letter_code
_entity_poly.pdbx_strand_id
1 'polypeptide(L)'
;MLTIPSVLPVLQSKVSSFSFLSILLPVAFIAIPFPAHAYRSVIGYAPPVYVEYLSIPQGSSVIFQTTNLSSGGDPVLHLLRSNGAGGYTQVAYNDNYNGLNARIAYYNSSSITEFVLLLRSYDTDFFSTCDLMKNGVIHQASVPVRGWFEPGSSFTYAAGDQVRTVLRPGASEAPFVAKFSSRSKITGLALGNATAGTSVLSISGNETYFLVGTPYVRDGDSYTQLRSGLLLLIFNDIATDSDGDGLGDSLEAELGTCATATGCPRTPHGRDTDRDGLEDGEEVLGVPGTLGSGIDDLAFSRYGANPRQKDIFVEVDYLTDLRSSVVPLGENPFQWIRINPNSSIWNGTLETWVNKAREPFLAAPADHVRNPNNQNGVELHLDLGVAPLDSADERKFGNWSTGAARGLVPNFIIECSGPVNGMVSVTINDVTKSFDATSLTPEGIAFNILLAAFFTLQPVTGVSSTVAPDGTTTLVLEAATPGVHFTRSLTVPTGYEDALKVLAEDNDSLRNHYDGTVQGGDEGGGDHRQVDVVRRGRMRYAIITNIGGGGQADGPKFVTGLGHSAFVHELGHTLGLQHHGHSAWGNSGVNCIPHYDSVMRYASAPYKFSKSDDGYALNPARIAETDTFGPDSGFNQTMFSQSPWNYPISTTSETTTDWNRDGLISGSSYQWRTMALSLYNGSCNAFSLRRERIEPGTTFVGPVDLVRFGSRLYAFWATGTELKYKYATLGPISNKSCTGSAGFTGDQCLTWSQTRSLTANGTDYQGVTTYAFNNRIFVGYNQANGVIRVEEYSVGSNGILIHQSGQRLGYGADYYLSNFTPELVEWHKGNDPAPLALLYLSTNGYYCGFVKGANTWGFIGVMVDTNENAIEGG
;
A
#
# COMPACT_ATOMS: atom_id res chain seq x y z
N MET A 1 -34.73 2.39 37.77
CA MET A 1 -33.74 2.04 38.81
C MET A 1 -33.37 0.59 38.56
N LEU A 2 -32.07 0.29 38.44
CA LEU A 2 -31.47 -1.04 38.30
C LEU A 2 -31.73 -1.87 37.01
N THR A 3 -30.62 -2.20 36.35
CA THR A 3 -30.22 -3.46 35.69
C THR A 3 -31.24 -4.29 34.90
N ILE A 4 -30.92 -4.56 33.62
CA ILE A 4 -31.43 -5.75 32.91
C ILE A 4 -30.23 -6.49 32.27
N PRO A 5 -30.05 -7.79 32.56
CA PRO A 5 -28.94 -8.61 32.10
C PRO A 5 -29.23 -9.28 30.74
N SER A 6 -28.15 -9.73 30.11
CA SER A 6 -28.04 -10.56 28.92
C SER A 6 -28.67 -11.95 29.07
N VAL A 7 -29.48 -12.42 28.10
CA VAL A 7 -29.62 -13.84 27.71
C VAL A 7 -30.14 -13.96 26.26
N LEU A 8 -29.38 -14.66 25.40
CA LEU A 8 -29.78 -15.23 24.10
C LEU A 8 -30.55 -16.55 24.33
N PRO A 9 -31.46 -17.02 23.44
CA PRO A 9 -30.98 -18.00 22.45
C PRO A 9 -31.72 -18.08 21.09
N VAL A 10 -30.94 -18.43 20.06
CA VAL A 10 -31.16 -19.42 18.98
C VAL A 10 -32.59 -19.74 18.51
N LEU A 11 -32.87 -19.44 17.23
CA LEU A 11 -33.66 -20.32 16.34
C LEU A 11 -33.30 -20.09 14.86
N GLN A 12 -32.64 -21.07 14.26
CA GLN A 12 -32.51 -21.25 12.81
C GLN A 12 -33.83 -21.80 12.24
N SER A 13 -34.33 -21.25 11.12
CA SER A 13 -34.66 -22.02 9.90
C SER A 13 -35.35 -21.18 8.80
N LYS A 14 -34.74 -21.23 7.60
CA LYS A 14 -35.31 -21.34 6.24
C LYS A 14 -36.41 -20.39 5.72
N VAL A 15 -35.98 -19.56 4.75
CA VAL A 15 -36.50 -19.33 3.38
C VAL A 15 -38.02 -19.09 3.19
N SER A 16 -38.40 -17.86 2.86
CA SER A 16 -39.02 -17.42 1.58
C SER A 16 -39.89 -16.17 1.74
N SER A 17 -39.83 -15.27 0.74
CA SER A 17 -40.85 -14.24 0.42
C SER A 17 -40.78 -12.92 1.21
N PHE A 18 -39.97 -11.96 0.74
CA PHE A 18 -40.08 -10.56 1.12
C PHE A 18 -41.31 -9.93 0.44
N SER A 19 -42.31 -9.54 1.23
CA SER A 19 -43.32 -8.55 0.87
C SER A 19 -43.23 -7.42 1.88
N PHE A 20 -42.89 -6.22 1.43
CA PHE A 20 -42.82 -5.02 2.26
C PHE A 20 -44.22 -4.65 2.76
N LEU A 21 -44.44 -4.79 4.07
CA LEU A 21 -45.56 -4.15 4.76
C LEU A 21 -44.98 -3.12 5.74
N SER A 22 -45.02 -1.86 5.33
CA SER A 22 -44.58 -0.72 6.11
C SER A 22 -45.54 -0.47 7.28
N ILE A 23 -45.11 -0.74 8.51
CA ILE A 23 -45.82 -0.29 9.72
C ILE A 23 -45.39 1.16 9.99
N LEU A 24 -46.30 2.11 9.73
CA LEU A 24 -46.18 3.49 10.20
C LEU A 24 -46.33 3.51 11.74
N LEU A 25 -45.26 3.87 12.46
CA LEU A 25 -45.40 4.53 13.76
C LEU A 25 -45.47 6.05 13.52
N PRO A 26 -46.47 6.77 14.08
CA PRO A 26 -46.51 8.22 14.00
C PRO A 26 -45.51 8.80 15.00
N VAL A 27 -44.33 9.18 14.54
CA VAL A 27 -43.47 10.11 15.28
C VAL A 27 -44.09 11.49 15.12
N ALA A 28 -44.72 12.00 16.18
CA ALA A 28 -45.15 13.38 16.23
C ALA A 28 -43.89 14.28 16.19
N PHE A 29 -43.60 14.84 15.03
CA PHE A 29 -42.67 15.95 14.89
C PHE A 29 -43.26 17.15 15.64
N ILE A 30 -42.74 17.42 16.84
CA ILE A 30 -42.84 18.76 17.43
C ILE A 30 -41.91 19.62 16.58
N ALA A 31 -42.48 20.35 15.62
CA ALA A 31 -41.77 21.37 14.86
C ALA A 31 -41.44 22.54 15.80
N ILE A 32 -40.28 22.46 16.43
CA ILE A 32 -39.61 23.63 17.01
C ILE A 32 -39.04 24.38 15.80
N PRO A 33 -39.43 25.64 15.52
CA PRO A 33 -38.81 26.41 14.46
C PRO A 33 -37.36 26.69 14.87
N PHE A 34 -36.43 25.89 14.36
CA PHE A 34 -35.03 26.27 14.35
C PHE A 34 -34.91 27.50 13.45
N PRO A 35 -34.20 28.57 13.85
CA PRO A 35 -33.81 29.59 12.88
C PRO A 35 -33.05 28.88 11.76
N ALA A 36 -33.50 29.05 10.51
CA ALA A 36 -32.79 28.53 9.36
C ALA A 36 -31.39 29.16 9.34
N HIS A 37 -30.39 28.43 9.83
CA HIS A 37 -29.01 28.84 9.69
C HIS A 37 -28.63 28.62 8.23
N ALA A 38 -28.14 29.67 7.58
CA ALA A 38 -27.60 29.57 6.23
C ALA A 38 -26.21 28.89 6.31
N TYR A 39 -25.95 27.94 5.40
CA TYR A 39 -24.76 27.09 5.42
C TYR A 39 -23.75 27.51 4.35
N ARG A 40 -22.46 27.28 4.54
CA ARG A 40 -21.43 27.36 3.49
C ARG A 40 -21.30 26.06 2.72
N SER A 41 -21.86 24.97 3.22
CA SER A 41 -21.76 23.64 2.62
C SER A 41 -23.07 22.87 2.75
N VAL A 42 -23.52 22.25 1.66
CA VAL A 42 -24.74 21.43 1.66
C VAL A 42 -24.52 20.18 0.82
N ILE A 43 -24.89 19.03 1.37
CA ILE A 43 -24.93 17.77 0.62
C ILE A 43 -26.24 17.73 -0.17
N GLY A 44 -26.13 17.56 -1.48
CA GLY A 44 -27.29 17.44 -2.36
C GLY A 44 -27.10 16.34 -3.40
N TYR A 45 -28.21 15.97 -4.03
CA TYR A 45 -28.20 15.02 -5.14
C TYR A 45 -28.14 15.79 -6.46
N ALA A 46 -27.18 15.47 -7.32
CA ALA A 46 -27.04 16.09 -8.63
C ALA A 46 -27.74 15.24 -9.71
N PRO A 47 -28.96 15.62 -10.16
CA PRO A 47 -29.65 14.92 -11.23
C PRO A 47 -29.07 15.30 -12.61
N PRO A 48 -29.40 14.56 -13.68
CA PRO A 48 -28.98 14.91 -15.02
C PRO A 48 -29.69 16.18 -15.49
N VAL A 49 -28.95 17.11 -16.06
CA VAL A 49 -29.48 18.35 -16.64
C VAL A 49 -28.93 18.46 -18.06
N TYR A 50 -29.81 18.79 -19.01
CA TYR A 50 -29.41 18.84 -20.42
C TYR A 50 -28.56 20.07 -20.70
N VAL A 51 -27.35 19.83 -21.20
CA VAL A 51 -26.40 20.86 -21.61
C VAL A 51 -25.82 20.46 -22.97
N GLU A 52 -26.00 21.32 -23.96
CA GLU A 52 -25.48 21.09 -25.31
C GLU A 52 -24.61 22.27 -25.76
N TYR A 53 -23.36 21.99 -26.13
CA TYR A 53 -22.53 22.91 -26.89
C TYR A 53 -22.94 22.87 -28.36
N LEU A 54 -23.23 24.03 -28.94
CA LEU A 54 -23.70 24.11 -30.32
C LEU A 54 -23.20 25.35 -31.04
N SER A 55 -23.15 25.26 -32.37
CA SER A 55 -22.79 26.40 -33.22
C SER A 55 -24.03 27.03 -33.86
N ILE A 56 -24.15 28.36 -33.76
CA ILE A 56 -25.14 29.17 -34.49
C ILE A 56 -24.38 30.18 -35.36
N PRO A 57 -24.33 29.99 -36.69
CA PRO A 57 -23.61 30.92 -37.57
C PRO A 57 -24.14 32.34 -37.50
N GLN A 58 -23.28 33.33 -37.73
CA GLN A 58 -23.69 34.72 -37.89
C GLN A 58 -24.74 34.84 -39.00
N GLY A 59 -25.78 35.62 -38.76
CA GLY A 59 -26.89 35.84 -39.68
C GLY A 59 -27.93 34.72 -39.71
N SER A 60 -27.80 33.68 -38.86
CA SER A 60 -28.75 32.57 -38.78
C SER A 60 -29.72 32.70 -37.60
N SER A 61 -30.90 32.10 -37.75
CA SER A 61 -31.89 31.94 -36.66
C SER A 61 -31.96 30.49 -36.19
N VAL A 62 -32.26 30.30 -34.91
CA VAL A 62 -32.61 29.00 -34.34
C VAL A 62 -33.83 29.12 -33.44
N ILE A 63 -34.67 28.08 -33.44
CA ILE A 63 -35.79 27.92 -32.52
C ILE A 63 -35.58 26.61 -31.76
N PHE A 64 -35.59 26.69 -30.43
CA PHE A 64 -35.68 25.53 -29.56
C PHE A 64 -37.01 25.54 -28.83
N GLN A 65 -37.63 24.38 -28.72
CA GLN A 65 -38.94 24.22 -28.09
C GLN A 65 -39.03 22.87 -27.40
N THR A 66 -39.65 22.81 -26.22
CA THR A 66 -40.02 21.53 -25.61
C THR A 66 -41.42 21.08 -26.04
N THR A 67 -41.61 19.78 -26.23
CA THR A 67 -42.89 19.13 -26.49
C THR A 67 -42.96 17.80 -25.73
N ASN A 68 -44.12 17.12 -25.76
CA ASN A 68 -44.31 15.80 -25.13
C ASN A 68 -43.83 15.72 -23.67
N LEU A 69 -44.09 16.80 -22.91
CA LEU A 69 -43.70 16.92 -21.52
C LEU A 69 -44.43 15.88 -20.66
N SER A 70 -43.68 15.06 -19.92
CA SER A 70 -44.25 14.10 -18.98
C SER A 70 -44.88 14.81 -17.77
N SER A 71 -45.79 14.12 -17.06
CA SER A 71 -46.47 14.67 -15.88
C SER A 71 -45.48 15.18 -14.83
N GLY A 72 -45.80 16.32 -14.20
CA GLY A 72 -44.97 16.94 -13.16
C GLY A 72 -43.77 17.74 -13.68
N GLY A 73 -43.64 17.95 -14.99
CA GLY A 73 -42.57 18.76 -15.58
C GLY A 73 -42.90 20.23 -15.71
N ASP A 74 -41.87 21.07 -15.55
CA ASP A 74 -41.88 22.51 -15.86
C ASP A 74 -40.49 22.90 -16.44
N PRO A 75 -40.27 22.69 -17.75
CA PRO A 75 -39.00 22.94 -18.41
C PRO A 75 -38.66 24.42 -18.54
N VAL A 76 -37.38 24.74 -18.37
CA VAL A 76 -36.85 26.08 -18.58
C VAL A 76 -35.67 26.04 -19.54
N LEU A 77 -35.76 26.78 -20.63
CA LEU A 77 -34.72 26.89 -21.65
C LEU A 77 -33.89 28.15 -21.46
N HIS A 78 -32.57 27.99 -21.44
CA HIS A 78 -31.59 29.08 -21.46
C HIS A 78 -30.67 28.91 -22.67
N LEU A 79 -30.44 29.99 -23.42
CA LEU A 79 -29.40 30.03 -24.45
C LEU A 79 -28.32 31.02 -24.04
N LEU A 80 -27.10 30.51 -23.97
CA LEU A 80 -25.91 31.24 -23.56
C LEU A 80 -24.96 31.38 -24.75
N ARG A 81 -24.46 32.59 -25.00
CA ARG A 81 -23.40 32.83 -25.99
C ARG A 81 -22.04 32.85 -25.30
N SER A 82 -21.04 32.21 -25.89
CA SER A 82 -19.65 32.28 -25.43
C SER A 82 -19.13 33.72 -25.44
N ASN A 83 -18.32 34.08 -24.46
CA ASN A 83 -17.56 35.33 -24.42
C ASN A 83 -16.05 35.09 -24.59
N GLY A 84 -15.63 33.83 -24.83
CA GLY A 84 -14.23 33.40 -24.71
C GLY A 84 -13.82 33.09 -23.27
N ALA A 85 -12.74 32.32 -23.09
CA ALA A 85 -12.18 31.92 -21.80
C ALA A 85 -13.21 31.30 -20.81
N GLY A 86 -14.18 30.53 -21.32
CA GLY A 86 -15.22 29.88 -20.50
C GLY A 86 -16.32 30.81 -19.97
N GLY A 87 -16.32 32.09 -20.34
CA GLY A 87 -17.38 33.03 -19.97
C GLY A 87 -18.61 32.89 -20.85
N TYR A 88 -19.80 33.11 -20.28
CA TYR A 88 -21.08 32.98 -20.98
C TYR A 88 -22.03 34.15 -20.71
N THR A 89 -22.73 34.61 -21.75
CA THR A 89 -23.80 35.60 -21.64
C THR A 89 -25.14 35.01 -22.06
N GLN A 90 -26.15 35.04 -21.18
CA GLN A 90 -27.49 34.61 -21.56
C GLN A 90 -28.11 35.56 -22.59
N VAL A 91 -28.48 35.03 -23.75
CA VAL A 91 -29.07 35.75 -24.90
C VAL A 91 -30.54 35.41 -25.15
N ALA A 92 -31.04 34.27 -24.64
CA ALA A 92 -32.47 33.94 -24.66
C ALA A 92 -32.86 33.13 -23.42
N TYR A 93 -34.13 33.23 -23.04
CA TYR A 93 -34.74 32.51 -21.91
C TYR A 93 -36.24 32.33 -22.14
N ASN A 94 -36.78 31.18 -21.75
CA ASN A 94 -38.22 30.99 -21.59
C ASN A 94 -38.52 29.80 -20.66
N ASP A 95 -39.55 29.92 -19.83
CA ASP A 95 -40.12 28.85 -18.98
C ASP A 95 -41.50 28.40 -19.49
N ASN A 96 -42.34 29.33 -19.94
CA ASN A 96 -43.68 29.02 -20.43
C ASN A 96 -43.95 29.61 -21.82
N TYR A 97 -44.51 28.78 -22.70
CA TYR A 97 -44.95 29.13 -24.05
C TYR A 97 -46.31 28.51 -24.40
N ASN A 98 -46.46 27.19 -24.27
CA ASN A 98 -47.72 26.46 -24.50
C ASN A 98 -47.99 25.49 -23.35
N GLY A 99 -48.81 25.94 -22.40
CA GLY A 99 -48.83 25.34 -21.07
C GLY A 99 -47.45 25.49 -20.42
N LEU A 100 -46.98 24.43 -19.78
CA LEU A 100 -45.67 24.38 -19.12
C LEU A 100 -44.49 24.16 -20.08
N ASN A 101 -44.71 24.03 -21.40
CA ASN A 101 -43.60 23.89 -22.35
C ASN A 101 -42.86 25.21 -22.55
N ALA A 102 -41.53 25.15 -22.70
CA ALA A 102 -40.68 26.29 -23.00
C ALA A 102 -40.37 26.42 -24.50
N ARG A 103 -40.14 27.66 -24.96
CA ARG A 103 -39.70 27.96 -26.32
C ARG A 103 -38.82 29.21 -26.36
N ILE A 104 -37.65 29.09 -26.99
CA ILE A 104 -36.77 30.21 -27.32
C ILE A 104 -36.60 30.34 -28.84
N ALA A 105 -36.52 31.58 -29.31
CA ALA A 105 -36.18 31.90 -30.70
C ALA A 105 -35.06 32.96 -30.67
N TYR A 106 -33.97 32.70 -31.39
CA TYR A 106 -32.80 33.57 -31.38
C TYR A 106 -32.25 33.77 -32.79
N TYR A 107 -31.85 35.02 -33.09
CA TYR A 107 -31.13 35.38 -34.31
C TYR A 107 -29.71 35.82 -33.93
N ASN A 108 -28.69 35.16 -34.47
CA ASN A 108 -27.31 35.51 -34.17
C ASN A 108 -26.81 36.64 -35.06
N SER A 109 -26.75 37.86 -34.53
CA SER A 109 -26.14 39.00 -35.22
C SER A 109 -24.62 39.13 -34.99
N SER A 110 -24.06 38.35 -34.05
CA SER A 110 -22.66 38.40 -33.66
C SER A 110 -21.80 37.49 -34.54
N SER A 111 -20.51 37.81 -34.66
CA SER A 111 -19.51 36.92 -35.25
C SER A 111 -19.17 35.72 -34.37
N ILE A 112 -19.53 35.74 -33.08
CA ILE A 112 -19.37 34.59 -32.17
C ILE A 112 -20.42 33.56 -32.53
N THR A 113 -19.98 32.36 -32.87
CA THR A 113 -20.84 31.26 -33.30
C THR A 113 -21.02 30.18 -32.22
N GLU A 114 -20.33 30.28 -31.09
CA GLU A 114 -20.35 29.27 -30.02
C GLU A 114 -21.42 29.59 -28.96
N PHE A 115 -22.28 28.60 -28.69
CA PHE A 115 -23.38 28.71 -27.73
C PHE A 115 -23.49 27.47 -26.85
N VAL A 116 -24.13 27.64 -25.70
CA VAL A 116 -24.56 26.57 -24.80
C VAL A 116 -26.08 26.66 -24.64
N LEU A 117 -26.77 25.57 -24.93
CA LEU A 117 -28.18 25.38 -24.60
C LEU A 117 -28.27 24.63 -23.27
N LEU A 118 -29.01 25.19 -22.33
CA LEU A 118 -29.29 24.56 -21.04
C LEU A 118 -30.80 24.38 -20.87
N LEU A 119 -31.21 23.16 -20.54
CA LEU A 119 -32.58 22.83 -20.18
C LEU A 119 -32.60 22.22 -18.77
N ARG A 120 -33.35 22.87 -17.87
CA ARG A 120 -33.53 22.46 -16.47
C ARG A 120 -35.01 22.40 -16.09
N SER A 121 -35.31 21.83 -14.94
CA SER A 121 -36.60 22.03 -14.27
C SER A 121 -36.70 23.44 -13.67
N TYR A 122 -37.91 23.99 -13.58
CA TYR A 122 -38.17 25.30 -12.97
C TYR A 122 -37.77 25.36 -11.50
N ASP A 123 -38.00 24.26 -10.78
CA ASP A 123 -37.64 24.04 -9.37
C ASP A 123 -37.05 22.64 -9.14
N THR A 124 -36.46 22.41 -7.96
CA THR A 124 -35.78 21.15 -7.61
C THR A 124 -36.71 19.94 -7.60
N ASP A 125 -37.98 20.12 -7.24
CA ASP A 125 -38.93 19.02 -7.04
C ASP A 125 -39.65 18.56 -8.32
N PHE A 126 -39.45 19.26 -9.44
CA PHE A 126 -40.12 18.94 -10.70
C PHE A 126 -39.23 18.05 -11.57
N PHE A 127 -39.42 16.73 -11.48
CA PHE A 127 -38.67 15.75 -12.27
C PHE A 127 -39.52 15.20 -13.42
N SER A 128 -39.09 15.43 -14.65
CA SER A 128 -39.83 14.95 -15.83
C SER A 128 -38.90 14.67 -17.02
N THR A 129 -39.47 14.29 -18.15
CA THR A 129 -38.80 14.31 -19.46
C THR A 129 -39.62 15.11 -20.48
N CYS A 130 -38.97 15.57 -21.55
CA CYS A 130 -39.64 16.16 -22.71
C CYS A 130 -38.87 15.85 -24.00
N ASP A 131 -39.51 16.06 -25.15
CA ASP A 131 -38.81 16.10 -26.44
C ASP A 131 -38.33 17.53 -26.70
N LEU A 132 -37.04 17.68 -27.01
CA LEU A 132 -36.43 18.93 -27.43
C LEU A 132 -36.48 19.03 -28.96
N MET A 133 -37.18 20.03 -29.45
CA MET A 133 -37.30 20.37 -30.87
C MET A 133 -36.26 21.42 -31.25
N LYS A 134 -35.65 21.29 -32.42
CA LYS A 134 -34.81 22.32 -33.07
C LYS A 134 -35.39 22.63 -34.45
N ASN A 135 -35.76 23.89 -34.69
CA ASN A 135 -36.35 24.34 -35.96
C ASN A 135 -37.55 23.49 -36.44
N GLY A 136 -38.37 23.00 -35.50
CA GLY A 136 -39.58 22.23 -35.79
C GLY A 136 -39.38 20.72 -35.99
N VAL A 137 -38.15 20.22 -35.87
CA VAL A 137 -37.82 18.78 -35.92
C VAL A 137 -37.38 18.32 -34.53
N ILE A 138 -37.68 17.08 -34.14
CA ILE A 138 -37.18 16.49 -32.89
C ILE A 138 -35.65 16.44 -32.99
N HIS A 139 -34.99 17.21 -32.13
CA HIS A 139 -33.54 17.24 -31.99
C HIS A 139 -33.07 16.18 -31.00
N GLN A 140 -33.78 16.05 -29.89
CA GLN A 140 -33.57 14.97 -28.92
C GLN A 140 -34.87 14.57 -28.25
N ALA A 141 -35.17 13.28 -28.23
CA ALA A 141 -36.34 12.76 -27.53
C ALA A 141 -36.01 12.44 -26.07
N SER A 142 -37.01 12.50 -25.19
CA SER A 142 -36.91 12.07 -23.78
C SER A 142 -35.77 12.72 -22.99
N VAL A 143 -35.51 14.00 -23.24
CA VAL A 143 -34.52 14.80 -22.53
C VAL A 143 -34.94 14.98 -21.07
N PRO A 144 -34.03 14.83 -20.09
CA PRO A 144 -34.35 15.07 -18.68
C PRO A 144 -34.66 16.54 -18.41
N VAL A 145 -35.77 16.78 -17.72
CA VAL A 145 -36.14 18.08 -17.13
C VAL A 145 -35.96 17.94 -15.62
N ARG A 146 -34.76 18.27 -15.14
CA ARG A 146 -34.35 18.15 -13.74
C ARG A 146 -33.31 19.22 -13.40
N GLY A 147 -32.83 19.24 -12.16
CA GLY A 147 -31.76 20.10 -11.68
C GLY A 147 -31.90 20.34 -10.19
N TRP A 148 -30.80 20.30 -9.43
CA TRP A 148 -30.84 20.77 -8.05
C TRP A 148 -30.73 22.30 -8.07
N PHE A 149 -31.86 22.97 -7.89
CA PHE A 149 -32.00 24.42 -8.01
C PHE A 149 -32.27 25.05 -6.64
N GLU A 150 -31.21 25.46 -5.97
CA GLU A 150 -31.24 25.89 -4.57
C GLU A 150 -31.27 27.41 -4.45
N PRO A 151 -32.11 28.00 -3.57
CA PRO A 151 -32.07 29.41 -3.26
C PRO A 151 -30.73 29.85 -2.65
N GLY A 152 -30.20 30.98 -3.08
CA GLY A 152 -28.99 31.59 -2.52
C GLY A 152 -29.13 31.92 -1.04
N SER A 153 -30.35 32.19 -0.56
CA SER A 153 -30.64 32.42 0.86
C SER A 153 -30.43 31.19 1.75
N SER A 154 -30.29 29.99 1.16
CA SER A 154 -29.90 28.78 1.90
C SER A 154 -28.43 28.83 2.33
N PHE A 155 -27.64 29.77 1.79
CA PHE A 155 -26.20 29.81 1.97
C PHE A 155 -25.65 31.12 2.53
N THR A 156 -24.49 31.01 3.19
CA THR A 156 -23.69 32.15 3.62
C THR A 156 -22.51 32.31 2.65
N TYR A 157 -22.41 33.45 1.96
CA TYR A 157 -21.30 33.76 1.06
C TYR A 157 -21.12 35.27 0.88
N ALA A 158 -19.92 35.67 0.47
CA ALA A 158 -19.60 37.05 0.10
C ALA A 158 -19.15 37.16 -1.37
N ALA A 159 -19.18 38.38 -1.90
CA ALA A 159 -18.55 38.66 -3.19
C ALA A 159 -17.04 38.35 -3.09
N GLY A 160 -16.51 37.57 -4.04
CA GLY A 160 -15.13 37.08 -4.01
C GLY A 160 -14.99 35.62 -3.55
N ASP A 161 -15.96 35.08 -2.80
CA ASP A 161 -16.00 33.66 -2.44
C ASP A 161 -16.09 32.78 -3.71
N GLN A 162 -15.79 31.50 -3.57
CA GLN A 162 -15.91 30.53 -4.65
C GLN A 162 -17.01 29.51 -4.34
N VAL A 163 -17.96 29.34 -5.25
CA VAL A 163 -18.87 28.19 -5.22
C VAL A 163 -18.23 27.02 -5.96
N ARG A 164 -18.17 25.86 -5.31
CA ARG A 164 -17.53 24.64 -5.84
C ARG A 164 -18.42 23.43 -5.67
N THR A 165 -18.40 22.55 -6.66
CA THR A 165 -18.90 21.17 -6.50
C THR A 165 -17.76 20.29 -5.99
N VAL A 166 -18.07 19.39 -5.05
CA VAL A 166 -17.12 18.42 -4.49
C VAL A 166 -17.74 17.04 -4.59
N LEU A 167 -17.00 16.10 -5.20
CA LEU A 167 -17.45 14.73 -5.39
C LEU A 167 -17.52 13.99 -4.06
N ARG A 168 -18.48 13.08 -3.94
CA ARG A 168 -18.62 12.15 -2.80
C ARG A 168 -18.52 10.72 -3.33
N PRO A 169 -18.31 9.71 -2.46
CA PRO A 169 -18.30 8.32 -2.91
C PRO A 169 -19.59 7.96 -3.66
N GLY A 170 -19.44 7.47 -4.90
CA GLY A 170 -20.54 7.14 -5.80
C GLY A 170 -21.25 8.32 -6.46
N ALA A 171 -20.65 9.52 -6.42
CA ALA A 171 -21.07 10.68 -7.18
C ALA A 171 -20.95 10.46 -8.71
N SER A 172 -21.60 11.35 -9.46
CA SER A 172 -21.36 11.49 -10.89
C SER A 172 -19.96 12.01 -11.18
N GLU A 173 -19.41 11.61 -12.31
CA GLU A 173 -18.22 12.24 -12.85
C GLU A 173 -18.63 13.60 -13.45
N ALA A 174 -17.88 14.65 -13.13
CA ALA A 174 -18.02 16.00 -13.67
C ALA A 174 -19.35 16.77 -13.44
N PRO A 175 -19.79 17.02 -12.19
CA PRO A 175 -20.93 17.88 -11.91
C PRO A 175 -20.62 19.34 -12.30
N PHE A 176 -21.61 20.03 -12.83
CA PHE A 176 -21.53 21.45 -13.15
C PHE A 176 -22.26 22.31 -12.11
N VAL A 177 -21.90 23.60 -12.09
CA VAL A 177 -22.61 24.62 -11.31
C VAL A 177 -22.92 25.84 -12.17
N ALA A 178 -24.13 26.38 -12.01
CA ALA A 178 -24.52 27.66 -12.58
C ALA A 178 -25.09 28.59 -11.52
N LYS A 179 -24.84 29.89 -11.66
CA LYS A 179 -25.25 30.93 -10.72
C LYS A 179 -26.19 31.94 -11.37
N PHE A 180 -27.17 32.41 -10.62
CA PHE A 180 -28.31 33.17 -11.13
C PHE A 180 -28.54 34.45 -10.32
N SER A 181 -28.80 35.58 -10.98
CA SER A 181 -29.24 36.82 -10.30
C SER A 181 -30.77 36.90 -10.13
N SER A 182 -31.50 36.03 -10.84
CA SER A 182 -32.92 35.74 -10.65
C SER A 182 -33.22 34.37 -11.25
N ARG A 183 -34.39 33.77 -10.98
CA ARG A 183 -34.78 32.48 -11.59
C ARG A 183 -34.61 32.44 -13.12
N SER A 184 -34.74 33.58 -13.80
CA SER A 184 -34.68 33.66 -15.25
C SER A 184 -33.32 34.08 -15.82
N LYS A 185 -32.35 34.48 -14.99
CA LYS A 185 -31.09 35.07 -15.46
C LYS A 185 -29.86 34.34 -14.94
N ILE A 186 -29.25 33.53 -15.80
CA ILE A 186 -27.91 32.98 -15.58
C ILE A 186 -26.88 34.10 -15.71
N THR A 187 -25.95 34.12 -14.75
CA THR A 187 -24.82 35.06 -14.68
C THR A 187 -23.46 34.38 -14.70
N GLY A 188 -23.40 33.06 -14.50
CA GLY A 188 -22.20 32.25 -14.67
C GLY A 188 -22.54 30.76 -14.75
N LEU A 189 -21.69 30.00 -15.44
CA LEU A 189 -21.81 28.56 -15.65
C LEU A 189 -20.39 27.99 -15.74
N ALA A 190 -20.10 26.95 -14.97
CA ALA A 190 -18.83 26.22 -14.98
C ALA A 190 -19.11 24.73 -15.14
N LEU A 191 -18.39 24.08 -16.05
CA LEU A 191 -18.43 22.64 -16.31
C LEU A 191 -17.00 22.11 -16.31
N GLY A 192 -16.65 21.24 -15.35
CA GLY A 192 -15.40 20.48 -15.38
C GLY A 192 -14.13 21.33 -15.39
N ASN A 193 -14.18 22.54 -14.81
CA ASN A 193 -13.06 23.49 -14.82
C ASN A 193 -12.22 23.45 -13.54
N ALA A 194 -12.48 22.50 -12.65
CA ALA A 194 -11.71 22.25 -11.43
C ALA A 194 -11.29 20.77 -11.35
N THR A 195 -10.48 20.47 -10.32
CA THR A 195 -9.89 19.15 -10.07
C THR A 195 -10.91 18.01 -10.14
N ALA A 196 -10.49 16.89 -10.73
CA ALA A 196 -11.27 15.67 -10.93
C ALA A 196 -12.60 15.90 -11.68
N GLY A 197 -12.60 16.87 -12.60
CA GLY A 197 -13.77 17.26 -13.38
C GLY A 197 -14.84 18.01 -12.57
N THR A 198 -14.56 18.43 -11.33
CA THR A 198 -15.48 19.28 -10.58
C THR A 198 -15.59 20.68 -11.20
N SER A 199 -16.43 21.54 -10.63
CA SER A 199 -16.69 22.87 -11.18
C SER A 199 -16.57 23.95 -10.11
N VAL A 200 -16.01 25.10 -10.52
CA VAL A 200 -15.81 26.29 -9.66
C VAL A 200 -16.23 27.58 -10.36
N LEU A 201 -16.89 28.47 -9.62
CA LEU A 201 -17.21 29.84 -10.03
C LEU A 201 -16.93 30.84 -8.90
N SER A 202 -16.44 32.03 -9.24
CA SER A 202 -16.39 33.15 -8.30
C SER A 202 -17.77 33.77 -8.09
N ILE A 203 -18.09 34.12 -6.85
CA ILE A 203 -19.32 34.76 -6.41
C ILE A 203 -19.24 36.27 -6.63
N SER A 204 -20.30 36.85 -7.21
CA SER A 204 -20.40 38.29 -7.46
C SER A 204 -21.11 39.04 -6.33
N GLY A 205 -21.79 38.33 -5.43
CA GLY A 205 -22.50 38.86 -4.25
C GLY A 205 -23.95 39.26 -4.51
N ASN A 206 -24.47 39.03 -5.73
CA ASN A 206 -25.85 39.33 -6.12
C ASN A 206 -26.62 38.09 -6.60
N GLU A 207 -26.02 36.91 -6.40
CA GLU A 207 -26.63 35.62 -6.69
C GLU A 207 -27.85 35.38 -5.80
N THR A 208 -28.90 34.81 -6.39
CA THR A 208 -30.17 34.47 -5.74
C THR A 208 -30.53 33.00 -5.86
N TYR A 209 -29.93 32.28 -6.82
CA TYR A 209 -30.09 30.83 -6.99
C TYR A 209 -28.81 30.20 -7.55
N PHE A 210 -28.65 28.91 -7.24
CA PHE A 210 -27.61 28.05 -7.80
C PHE A 210 -28.27 26.82 -8.41
N LEU A 211 -27.80 26.42 -9.60
CA LEU A 211 -28.16 25.16 -10.23
C LEU A 211 -26.96 24.24 -10.19
N VAL A 212 -27.19 23.03 -9.70
CA VAL A 212 -26.21 21.95 -9.73
C VAL A 212 -26.82 20.75 -10.45
N GLY A 213 -26.00 20.09 -11.27
CA GLY A 213 -26.44 18.92 -12.01
C GLY A 213 -25.30 18.18 -12.66
N THR A 214 -25.62 17.02 -13.23
CA THR A 214 -24.69 16.23 -14.04
C THR A 214 -25.02 16.50 -15.49
N PRO A 215 -24.05 16.93 -16.31
CA PRO A 215 -24.37 17.41 -17.64
C PRO A 215 -24.74 16.21 -18.52
N TYR A 216 -25.93 16.25 -19.12
CA TYR A 216 -26.34 15.31 -20.16
C TYR A 216 -25.83 15.88 -21.48
N VAL A 217 -24.60 15.53 -21.82
CA VAL A 217 -23.85 16.08 -22.96
C VAL A 217 -23.90 15.12 -24.14
N ARG A 218 -23.91 15.68 -25.35
CA ARG A 218 -23.73 14.94 -26.60
C ARG A 218 -22.24 14.77 -26.88
N ASP A 219 -21.77 13.53 -26.98
CA ASP A 219 -20.44 13.16 -27.45
C ASP A 219 -20.56 12.42 -28.80
N GLY A 220 -20.19 13.10 -29.89
CA GLY A 220 -20.43 12.62 -31.25
C GLY A 220 -21.92 12.41 -31.54
N ASP A 221 -22.31 11.18 -31.87
CA ASP A 221 -23.71 10.78 -32.08
C ASP A 221 -24.39 10.16 -30.85
N SER A 222 -23.65 9.98 -29.75
CA SER A 222 -24.16 9.40 -28.50
C SER A 222 -24.35 10.47 -27.43
N TYR A 223 -25.25 10.23 -26.49
CA TYR A 223 -25.34 11.04 -25.28
C TYR A 223 -24.70 10.27 -24.14
N THR A 224 -23.66 10.85 -23.54
CA THR A 224 -23.04 10.28 -22.34
C THR A 224 -23.96 10.58 -21.17
N GLN A 225 -24.77 9.60 -20.77
CA GLN A 225 -25.58 9.73 -19.56
C GLN A 225 -24.68 9.53 -18.36
N LEU A 226 -24.12 10.63 -17.85
CA LEU A 226 -23.38 10.61 -16.59
C LEU A 226 -24.35 10.26 -15.46
N ARG A 227 -23.96 9.27 -14.65
CA ARG A 227 -24.73 8.74 -13.53
C ARG A 227 -25.04 9.86 -12.54
N SER A 228 -26.25 10.01 -12.03
CA SER A 228 -26.50 10.94 -10.91
C SER A 228 -25.92 10.44 -9.59
N GLY A 229 -25.60 11.35 -8.68
CA GLY A 229 -25.08 10.98 -7.37
C GLY A 229 -25.07 12.12 -6.37
N LEU A 230 -24.71 11.80 -5.13
CA LEU A 230 -24.53 12.79 -4.07
C LEU A 230 -23.28 13.61 -4.34
N LEU A 231 -23.34 14.90 -4.05
CA LEU A 231 -22.18 15.76 -4.02
C LEU A 231 -22.30 16.76 -2.86
N LEU A 232 -21.21 17.44 -2.56
CA LEU A 232 -21.18 18.55 -1.64
C LEU A 232 -21.04 19.85 -2.45
N LEU A 233 -21.96 20.80 -2.27
CA LEU A 233 -21.84 22.16 -2.79
C LEU A 233 -21.24 23.02 -1.68
N ILE A 234 -20.10 23.67 -1.93
CA ILE A 234 -19.39 24.49 -0.93
C ILE A 234 -19.21 25.92 -1.41
N PHE A 235 -19.16 26.85 -0.45
CA PHE A 235 -18.86 28.27 -0.61
C PHE A 235 -17.58 28.60 0.16
N ASN A 236 -16.46 28.57 -0.57
CA ASN A 236 -15.12 28.73 -0.03
C ASN A 236 -14.71 30.21 -0.04
N ASP A 237 -14.51 30.79 1.12
CA ASP A 237 -14.02 32.15 1.35
C ASP A 237 -12.49 32.26 1.18
N ILE A 238 -11.97 31.70 0.09
CA ILE A 238 -10.53 31.51 -0.23
C ILE A 238 -9.64 32.75 -0.09
N ALA A 239 -10.22 33.95 -0.11
CA ALA A 239 -9.46 35.18 0.14
C ALA A 239 -8.98 35.29 1.60
N THR A 240 -9.58 34.51 2.50
CA THR A 240 -9.25 34.37 3.92
C THR A 240 -8.98 32.90 4.19
N ASP A 241 -7.80 32.44 3.77
CA ASP A 241 -7.27 31.10 4.00
C ASP A 241 -5.99 31.29 4.84
N SER A 242 -6.13 31.16 6.15
CA SER A 242 -5.12 31.58 7.12
C SER A 242 -3.91 30.66 7.17
N ASP A 243 -4.04 29.40 6.80
CA ASP A 243 -2.94 28.45 6.79
C ASP A 243 -2.47 28.04 5.40
N GLY A 244 -3.25 28.33 4.35
CA GLY A 244 -2.87 28.22 2.94
C GLY A 244 -2.98 26.81 2.39
N ASP A 245 -3.95 26.02 2.84
CA ASP A 245 -4.24 24.67 2.34
C ASP A 245 -5.31 24.64 1.23
N GLY A 246 -5.94 25.78 0.95
CA GLY A 246 -6.97 25.94 -0.07
C GLY A 246 -8.41 25.95 0.45
N LEU A 247 -8.65 25.85 1.77
CA LEU A 247 -9.93 26.08 2.41
C LEU A 247 -9.92 27.43 3.15
N GLY A 248 -10.99 28.21 2.99
CA GLY A 248 -11.14 29.47 3.72
C GLY A 248 -11.59 29.24 5.16
N ASP A 249 -11.17 30.12 6.06
CA ASP A 249 -11.35 30.01 7.51
C ASP A 249 -12.82 29.75 7.92
N SER A 250 -13.77 30.40 7.24
CA SER A 250 -15.19 30.24 7.56
C SER A 250 -15.74 28.92 7.07
N LEU A 251 -15.28 28.42 5.90
CA LEU A 251 -15.64 27.11 5.40
C LEU A 251 -15.09 26.01 6.32
N GLU A 252 -13.83 26.14 6.75
CA GLU A 252 -13.21 25.19 7.67
C GLU A 252 -13.95 25.09 9.00
N ALA A 253 -14.35 26.24 9.55
CA ALA A 253 -15.16 26.28 10.76
C ALA A 253 -16.49 25.50 10.61
N GLU A 254 -17.06 25.46 9.40
CA GLU A 254 -18.27 24.68 9.12
C GLU A 254 -17.99 23.19 8.91
N LEU A 255 -16.90 22.86 8.21
CA LEU A 255 -16.47 21.47 8.01
C LEU A 255 -15.99 20.82 9.33
N GLY A 256 -15.57 21.66 10.29
CA GLY A 256 -15.01 21.24 11.57
C GLY A 256 -13.51 20.94 11.48
N THR A 257 -12.83 21.61 10.55
CA THR A 257 -11.37 21.62 10.35
C THR A 257 -10.75 22.90 10.92
N CYS A 258 -9.45 23.10 10.74
CA CYS A 258 -8.67 24.07 11.47
C CYS A 258 -7.98 25.13 10.61
N ALA A 259 -8.54 26.34 10.57
CA ALA A 259 -7.91 27.46 9.85
C ALA A 259 -6.54 27.92 10.35
N THR A 260 -6.16 27.51 11.57
CA THR A 260 -4.84 27.81 12.10
C THR A 260 -4.38 26.68 13.02
N ALA A 261 -3.07 26.63 13.29
CA ALA A 261 -2.51 25.71 14.28
C ALA A 261 -3.04 25.96 15.73
N THR A 262 -3.70 27.08 16.00
CA THR A 262 -4.20 27.46 17.33
C THR A 262 -5.70 27.21 17.42
N GLY A 263 -6.13 26.38 18.38
CA GLY A 263 -7.56 26.08 18.58
C GLY A 263 -8.01 24.72 18.05
N CYS A 264 -7.11 23.96 17.43
CA CYS A 264 -7.43 22.60 16.97
C CYS A 264 -7.72 21.62 18.11
N PRO A 265 -8.78 20.80 17.99
CA PRO A 265 -9.01 19.69 18.89
C PRO A 265 -7.83 18.71 18.85
N ARG A 266 -7.22 18.45 20.01
CA ARG A 266 -6.23 17.38 20.25
C ARG A 266 -4.86 17.52 19.58
N THR A 267 -4.67 18.41 18.60
CA THR A 267 -3.41 18.49 17.84
C THR A 267 -3.20 19.83 17.11
N PRO A 268 -2.12 20.60 17.34
CA PRO A 268 -1.85 21.86 16.62
C PRO A 268 -1.28 21.61 15.20
N HIS A 269 -2.13 21.47 14.19
CA HIS A 269 -1.79 21.63 12.77
C HIS A 269 -3.02 22.23 12.10
N GLY A 270 -2.87 23.37 11.41
CA GLY A 270 -3.99 24.01 10.72
C GLY A 270 -4.39 23.20 9.50
N ARG A 271 -3.51 23.23 8.50
CA ARG A 271 -3.63 22.56 7.19
C ARG A 271 -3.98 21.07 7.16
N ASP A 272 -3.80 20.34 8.26
CA ASP A 272 -3.96 18.89 8.32
C ASP A 272 -4.52 18.60 9.71
N THR A 273 -5.84 18.73 9.80
CA THR A 273 -6.57 18.74 11.06
C THR A 273 -6.44 17.38 11.74
N ASP A 274 -6.47 16.29 10.98
CA ASP A 274 -6.44 14.95 11.55
C ASP A 274 -5.04 14.33 11.66
N ARG A 275 -4.06 14.75 10.87
CA ARG A 275 -2.65 14.31 10.82
C ARG A 275 -2.36 12.98 10.17
N ASP A 276 -3.02 12.63 9.09
CA ASP A 276 -2.66 11.46 8.29
C ASP A 276 -1.61 11.77 7.21
N GLY A 277 -1.32 13.05 6.97
CA GLY A 277 -0.35 13.53 5.99
C GLY A 277 -0.97 14.09 4.70
N LEU A 278 -2.29 14.17 4.61
CA LEU A 278 -3.02 14.93 3.60
C LEU A 278 -3.43 16.29 4.17
N GLU A 279 -3.41 17.34 3.34
CA GLU A 279 -3.95 18.64 3.78
C GLU A 279 -5.50 18.63 3.68
N ASP A 280 -6.21 19.35 4.56
CA ASP A 280 -7.68 19.33 4.61
C ASP A 280 -8.28 19.77 3.26
N GLY A 281 -7.65 20.78 2.63
CA GLY A 281 -7.97 21.20 1.27
C GLY A 281 -7.73 20.14 0.20
N GLU A 282 -6.69 19.30 0.32
CA GLU A 282 -6.45 18.19 -0.61
C GLU A 282 -7.53 17.11 -0.48
N GLU A 283 -7.93 16.80 0.75
CA GLU A 283 -8.97 15.81 1.01
C GLU A 283 -10.33 16.27 0.48
N VAL A 284 -10.68 17.54 0.68
CA VAL A 284 -11.97 18.11 0.29
C VAL A 284 -12.03 18.45 -1.20
N LEU A 285 -10.99 19.08 -1.75
CA LEU A 285 -11.00 19.60 -3.13
C LEU A 285 -10.35 18.65 -4.14
N GLY A 286 -9.56 17.68 -3.66
CA GLY A 286 -8.71 16.84 -4.49
C GLY A 286 -7.41 17.54 -4.91
N VAL A 287 -6.50 16.76 -5.50
CA VAL A 287 -5.20 17.26 -5.97
C VAL A 287 -5.18 17.28 -7.50
N PRO A 288 -4.94 18.43 -8.14
CA PRO A 288 -4.80 18.48 -9.59
C PRO A 288 -3.54 17.73 -10.03
N GLY A 289 -3.69 16.98 -11.11
CA GLY A 289 -2.62 16.24 -11.73
C GLY A 289 -1.66 17.13 -12.51
N THR A 290 -0.68 16.48 -13.12
CA THR A 290 0.30 17.05 -14.03
C THR A 290 -0.15 17.06 -15.50
N LEU A 291 -1.10 16.21 -15.88
CA LEU A 291 -1.60 16.14 -17.24
C LEU A 291 -2.71 17.17 -17.46
N GLY A 292 -2.64 17.88 -18.60
CA GLY A 292 -3.64 18.90 -18.94
C GLY A 292 -5.06 18.35 -19.16
N SER A 293 -5.24 17.04 -19.27
CA SER A 293 -6.55 16.38 -19.33
C SER A 293 -7.19 16.15 -17.96
N GLY A 294 -6.45 16.29 -16.85
CA GLY A 294 -6.92 16.02 -15.50
C GLY A 294 -7.17 14.54 -15.20
N ILE A 295 -6.71 13.63 -16.08
CA ILE A 295 -6.86 12.18 -15.90
C ILE A 295 -6.03 11.63 -14.73
N ASP A 296 -5.00 12.39 -14.31
CA ASP A 296 -4.15 12.12 -13.15
C ASP A 296 -4.54 12.91 -11.90
N ASP A 297 -5.70 13.56 -11.91
CA ASP A 297 -6.25 14.22 -10.73
C ASP A 297 -6.60 13.18 -9.65
N LEU A 298 -6.28 13.49 -8.40
CA LEU A 298 -6.67 12.67 -7.24
C LEU A 298 -7.95 13.23 -6.63
N ALA A 299 -9.04 12.49 -6.79
CA ALA A 299 -10.36 12.85 -6.29
C ALA A 299 -10.58 12.35 -4.84
N PHE A 300 -9.74 12.75 -3.88
CA PHE A 300 -9.75 12.20 -2.51
C PHE A 300 -11.13 12.18 -1.85
N SER A 301 -11.91 13.26 -1.91
CA SER A 301 -13.30 13.29 -1.40
C SER A 301 -14.22 12.24 -2.07
N ARG A 302 -14.02 11.92 -3.36
CA ARG A 302 -14.73 10.81 -4.02
C ARG A 302 -14.26 9.45 -3.49
N TYR A 303 -12.96 9.30 -3.26
CA TYR A 303 -12.36 8.10 -2.69
C TYR A 303 -12.67 7.94 -1.20
N GLY A 304 -13.35 8.91 -0.59
CA GLY A 304 -13.87 8.83 0.76
C GLY A 304 -13.05 9.56 1.82
N ALA A 305 -12.08 10.39 1.41
CA ALA A 305 -11.26 11.16 2.34
C ALA A 305 -12.09 12.04 3.27
N ASN A 306 -11.59 12.26 4.48
CA ASN A 306 -12.28 12.99 5.52
C ASN A 306 -11.28 13.69 6.46
N PRO A 307 -11.18 15.03 6.43
CA PRO A 307 -10.16 15.79 7.18
C PRO A 307 -10.32 15.77 8.71
N ARG A 308 -11.24 14.94 9.20
CA ARG A 308 -11.54 14.75 10.62
C ARG A 308 -11.36 13.30 11.05
N GLN A 309 -10.86 12.44 10.17
CA GLN A 309 -10.66 11.02 10.39
C GLN A 309 -9.55 10.52 9.48
N LYS A 310 -8.48 10.04 10.11
CA LYS A 310 -7.29 9.58 9.40
C LYS A 310 -7.64 8.58 8.30
N ASP A 311 -7.04 8.81 7.14
CA ASP A 311 -7.15 7.99 5.96
C ASP A 311 -5.78 7.37 5.58
N ILE A 312 -5.84 6.22 4.92
CA ILE A 312 -4.69 5.59 4.29
C ILE A 312 -5.10 5.20 2.87
N PHE A 313 -4.48 5.83 1.89
CA PHE A 313 -4.63 5.49 0.48
C PHE A 313 -3.51 4.55 0.03
N VAL A 314 -3.87 3.46 -0.65
CA VAL A 314 -2.92 2.48 -1.16
C VAL A 314 -3.19 2.21 -2.64
N GLU A 315 -2.20 2.47 -3.49
CA GLU A 315 -2.16 1.94 -4.86
C GLU A 315 -1.74 0.47 -4.79
N VAL A 316 -2.47 -0.44 -5.44
CA VAL A 316 -2.15 -1.87 -5.45
C VAL A 316 -1.92 -2.36 -6.88
N ASP A 317 -0.64 -2.49 -7.21
CA ASP A 317 -0.17 -3.14 -8.42
C ASP A 317 -0.05 -4.65 -8.24
N TYR A 318 0.13 -5.37 -9.35
CA TYR A 318 0.29 -6.82 -9.35
C TYR A 318 1.19 -7.29 -10.49
N LEU A 319 1.95 -8.36 -10.23
CA LEU A 319 2.71 -9.04 -11.27
C LEU A 319 1.78 -9.73 -12.26
N THR A 320 2.18 -9.71 -13.54
CA THR A 320 1.44 -10.34 -14.65
C THR A 320 1.53 -11.86 -14.62
N ASP A 321 2.59 -12.38 -14.02
CA ASP A 321 2.78 -13.77 -13.62
C ASP A 321 2.91 -13.81 -12.10
N LEU A 322 1.80 -14.08 -11.40
CA LEU A 322 1.79 -14.27 -9.94
C LEU A 322 2.50 -15.56 -9.48
N ARG A 323 3.40 -16.12 -10.31
CA ARG A 323 4.09 -17.41 -10.17
C ARG A 323 3.12 -18.52 -9.78
N SER A 324 1.92 -18.47 -10.37
CA SER A 324 0.80 -19.34 -10.05
C SER A 324 0.03 -19.69 -11.30
N SER A 325 -0.25 -20.97 -11.48
CA SER A 325 -1.14 -21.47 -12.54
C SER A 325 -2.63 -21.20 -12.27
N VAL A 326 -2.99 -20.44 -11.22
CA VAL A 326 -4.38 -20.25 -10.77
C VAL A 326 -4.99 -18.96 -11.33
N VAL A 327 -4.25 -17.84 -11.34
CA VAL A 327 -4.69 -16.58 -11.95
C VAL A 327 -4.07 -16.52 -13.35
N PRO A 328 -4.87 -16.37 -14.43
CA PRO A 328 -4.34 -16.28 -15.79
C PRO A 328 -3.36 -15.11 -15.96
N LEU A 329 -2.40 -15.29 -16.85
CA LEU A 329 -1.37 -14.28 -17.14
C LEU A 329 -2.02 -12.96 -17.59
N GLY A 330 -1.59 -11.87 -16.97
CA GLY A 330 -2.07 -10.51 -17.29
C GLY A 330 -3.44 -10.15 -16.75
N GLU A 331 -4.12 -11.05 -16.01
CA GLU A 331 -5.39 -10.72 -15.37
C GLU A 331 -5.17 -10.02 -14.01
N ASN A 332 -6.04 -9.05 -13.71
CA ASN A 332 -6.10 -8.44 -12.39
C ASN A 332 -6.56 -9.48 -11.34
N PRO A 333 -5.75 -9.79 -10.31
CA PRO A 333 -6.09 -10.81 -9.33
C PRO A 333 -7.34 -10.49 -8.51
N PHE A 334 -7.64 -9.21 -8.28
CA PHE A 334 -8.85 -8.79 -7.57
C PHE A 334 -10.10 -8.97 -8.44
N GLN A 335 -9.99 -8.69 -9.74
CA GLN A 335 -11.07 -8.99 -10.69
C GLN A 335 -11.27 -10.50 -10.82
N TRP A 336 -10.19 -11.27 -10.81
CA TRP A 336 -10.25 -12.72 -10.81
C TRP A 336 -10.94 -13.26 -9.55
N ILE A 337 -10.64 -12.74 -8.35
CA ILE A 337 -11.33 -13.09 -7.08
C ILE A 337 -12.83 -12.81 -7.20
N ARG A 338 -13.22 -11.68 -7.78
CA ARG A 338 -14.63 -11.33 -7.97
C ARG A 338 -15.37 -12.37 -8.82
N ILE A 339 -14.73 -12.86 -9.88
CA ILE A 339 -15.31 -13.86 -10.79
C ILE A 339 -15.26 -15.27 -10.16
N ASN A 340 -14.28 -15.54 -9.28
CA ASN A 340 -14.02 -16.84 -8.68
C ASN A 340 -14.07 -16.80 -7.12
N PRO A 341 -15.23 -16.46 -6.51
CA PRO A 341 -15.34 -16.21 -5.07
C PRO A 341 -15.17 -17.45 -4.18
N ASN A 342 -15.17 -18.67 -4.75
CA ASN A 342 -14.98 -19.93 -4.01
C ASN A 342 -13.66 -20.61 -4.38
N SER A 343 -12.62 -19.80 -4.63
CA SER A 343 -11.31 -20.30 -5.04
C SER A 343 -10.47 -20.79 -3.87
N SER A 344 -9.38 -21.51 -4.16
CA SER A 344 -8.35 -21.84 -3.16
C SER A 344 -7.58 -20.62 -2.66
N ILE A 345 -7.66 -19.49 -3.35
CA ILE A 345 -7.00 -18.23 -2.97
C ILE A 345 -7.83 -17.48 -1.93
N TRP A 346 -9.13 -17.37 -2.18
CA TRP A 346 -10.08 -16.70 -1.30
C TRP A 346 -11.44 -17.38 -1.39
N ASN A 347 -12.04 -17.61 -0.21
CA ASN A 347 -13.38 -18.14 -0.04
C ASN A 347 -14.30 -17.02 0.47
N GLY A 348 -14.80 -16.20 -0.46
CA GLY A 348 -15.62 -15.01 -0.25
C GLY A 348 -15.64 -14.13 -1.50
N THR A 349 -16.39 -13.02 -1.47
CA THR A 349 -16.36 -12.04 -2.56
C THR A 349 -15.16 -11.09 -2.43
N LEU A 350 -14.83 -10.35 -3.49
CA LEU A 350 -13.82 -9.28 -3.44
C LEU A 350 -14.15 -8.26 -2.33
N GLU A 351 -15.41 -7.87 -2.20
CA GLU A 351 -15.87 -6.92 -1.20
C GLU A 351 -15.63 -7.44 0.23
N THR A 352 -15.80 -8.76 0.45
CA THR A 352 -15.44 -9.37 1.74
C THR A 352 -13.94 -9.42 1.98
N TRP A 353 -13.12 -9.62 0.94
CA TRP A 353 -11.66 -9.52 1.04
C TRP A 353 -11.24 -8.10 1.45
N VAL A 354 -11.81 -7.07 0.80
CA VAL A 354 -11.55 -5.66 1.12
C VAL A 354 -11.96 -5.34 2.57
N ASN A 355 -13.15 -5.75 2.99
CA ASN A 355 -13.58 -5.54 4.38
C ASN A 355 -12.61 -6.20 5.37
N LYS A 356 -12.09 -7.39 5.06
CA LYS A 356 -11.12 -8.10 5.90
C LYS A 356 -9.75 -7.43 5.97
N ALA A 357 -9.31 -6.80 4.89
CA ALA A 357 -8.10 -5.97 4.89
C ALA A 357 -8.28 -4.69 5.73
N ARG A 358 -9.48 -4.11 5.75
CA ARG A 358 -9.80 -2.85 6.45
C ARG A 358 -10.08 -3.04 7.95
N GLU A 359 -10.64 -4.19 8.34
CA GLU A 359 -11.05 -4.52 9.72
C GLU A 359 -10.03 -4.12 10.81
N PRO A 360 -8.73 -4.46 10.69
CA PRO A 360 -7.71 -4.07 11.67
C PRO A 360 -7.59 -2.57 11.92
N PHE A 361 -7.70 -1.77 10.86
CA PHE A 361 -7.55 -0.32 10.91
C PHE A 361 -8.80 0.35 11.47
N LEU A 362 -9.98 -0.12 11.07
CA LEU A 362 -11.27 0.36 11.58
C LEU A 362 -11.48 0.05 13.07
N ALA A 363 -10.83 -1.00 13.59
CA ALA A 363 -10.91 -1.40 14.99
C ALA A 363 -10.03 -0.56 15.94
N ALA A 364 -9.22 0.37 15.41
CA ALA A 364 -8.32 1.19 16.22
C ALA A 364 -9.10 2.14 17.17
N PRO A 365 -8.84 2.14 18.49
CA PRO A 365 -9.57 2.99 19.44
C PRO A 365 -9.37 4.50 19.23
N ALA A 366 -10.42 5.31 19.40
CA ALA A 366 -10.43 6.76 19.18
C ALA A 366 -9.43 7.54 20.05
N ASP A 367 -9.15 7.05 21.26
CA ASP A 367 -8.14 7.62 22.17
C ASP A 367 -6.70 7.38 21.70
N HIS A 368 -6.49 6.35 20.87
CA HIS A 368 -5.20 6.04 20.26
C HIS A 368 -4.99 6.80 18.95
N VAL A 369 -5.95 6.73 18.02
CA VAL A 369 -5.84 7.39 16.71
C VAL A 369 -6.05 8.90 16.80
N ARG A 370 -6.78 9.35 17.83
CA ARG A 370 -7.04 10.77 18.15
C ARG A 370 -7.68 11.55 17.01
N ASN A 371 -8.54 10.90 16.23
CA ASN A 371 -9.32 11.57 15.19
C ASN A 371 -10.06 12.81 15.74
N PRO A 372 -10.06 13.95 15.02
CA PRO A 372 -10.79 15.16 15.37
C PRO A 372 -12.29 14.95 15.57
N ASN A 373 -12.90 14.03 14.82
CA ASN A 373 -14.31 13.66 14.99
C ASN A 373 -14.59 12.74 16.20
N ASN A 374 -13.56 12.35 16.96
CA ASN A 374 -13.63 11.44 18.11
C ASN A 374 -14.19 10.04 17.77
N GLN A 375 -14.08 9.60 16.52
CA GLN A 375 -14.45 8.26 16.08
C GLN A 375 -13.26 7.31 16.14
N ASN A 376 -13.57 6.02 16.31
CA ASN A 376 -12.59 4.94 16.19
C ASN A 376 -12.15 4.80 14.73
N GLY A 377 -10.98 4.21 14.56
CA GLY A 377 -10.52 3.67 13.30
C GLY A 377 -9.67 4.63 12.48
N VAL A 378 -8.87 4.05 11.60
CA VAL A 378 -8.26 4.71 10.45
C VAL A 378 -8.93 4.11 9.22
N GLU A 379 -9.42 4.95 8.30
CA GLU A 379 -10.02 4.45 7.07
C GLU A 379 -8.92 4.01 6.10
N LEU A 380 -9.16 2.88 5.43
CA LEU A 380 -8.24 2.31 4.46
C LEU A 380 -8.94 2.26 3.10
N HIS A 381 -8.29 2.86 2.12
CA HIS A 381 -8.75 3.12 0.76
C HIS A 381 -7.82 2.42 -0.22
N LEU A 382 -8.34 1.45 -0.98
CA LEU A 382 -7.53 0.60 -1.86
C LEU A 382 -7.83 0.86 -3.34
N ASP A 383 -6.85 1.36 -4.09
CA ASP A 383 -6.91 1.34 -5.54
C ASP A 383 -6.50 -0.05 -6.02
N LEU A 384 -7.49 -0.87 -6.40
CA LEU A 384 -7.27 -2.26 -6.80
C LEU A 384 -7.30 -2.43 -8.32
N GLY A 385 -7.48 -1.35 -9.08
CA GLY A 385 -7.78 -1.41 -10.50
C GLY A 385 -9.14 -2.06 -10.81
N VAL A 386 -10.05 -2.11 -9.82
CA VAL A 386 -11.37 -2.76 -9.92
C VAL A 386 -12.43 -1.91 -9.22
N ALA A 387 -13.40 -1.40 -9.98
CA ALA A 387 -14.53 -0.64 -9.42
C ALA A 387 -15.44 -1.52 -8.55
N PRO A 388 -16.04 -0.99 -7.46
CA PRO A 388 -16.97 -1.73 -6.62
C PRO A 388 -18.32 -1.97 -7.33
N LEU A 389 -19.04 -3.02 -6.92
CA LEU A 389 -20.40 -3.28 -7.44
C LEU A 389 -21.42 -2.26 -6.92
N ASP A 390 -21.31 -1.87 -5.66
CA ASP A 390 -22.02 -0.74 -5.09
C ASP A 390 -21.09 0.47 -5.09
N SER A 391 -21.50 1.55 -5.74
CA SER A 391 -20.72 2.78 -5.77
C SER A 391 -20.54 3.45 -4.42
N ALA A 392 -21.39 3.16 -3.43
CA ALA A 392 -21.16 3.63 -2.06
C ALA A 392 -19.86 3.04 -1.46
N ASP A 393 -19.39 1.91 -2.01
CA ASP A 393 -18.13 1.27 -1.64
C ASP A 393 -16.92 1.86 -2.39
N GLU A 394 -17.10 2.88 -3.25
CA GLU A 394 -15.98 3.64 -3.83
C GLU A 394 -15.11 4.29 -2.76
N ARG A 395 -15.64 4.44 -1.54
CA ARG A 395 -14.85 4.90 -0.39
C ARG A 395 -13.91 3.85 0.18
N LYS A 396 -14.05 2.58 -0.21
CA LYS A 396 -13.31 1.45 0.37
C LYS A 396 -12.25 0.97 -0.62
N PHE A 397 -12.65 0.86 -1.87
CA PHE A 397 -11.78 0.49 -2.96
C PHE A 397 -12.34 0.97 -4.29
N GLY A 398 -11.47 1.02 -5.30
CA GLY A 398 -11.92 1.34 -6.66
C GLY A 398 -10.89 1.04 -7.73
N ASN A 399 -11.19 1.60 -8.89
CA ASN A 399 -10.30 1.74 -10.03
C ASN A 399 -10.05 3.24 -10.18
N TRP A 400 -9.24 3.79 -9.27
CA TRP A 400 -8.97 5.24 -9.20
C TRP A 400 -7.81 5.61 -10.10
N SER A 401 -6.90 4.68 -10.34
CA SER A 401 -6.03 4.63 -11.50
C SER A 401 -6.86 4.16 -12.68
N THR A 402 -6.64 4.75 -13.85
CA THR A 402 -7.38 4.43 -15.07
C THR A 402 -7.00 3.05 -15.65
N GLY A 403 -6.80 2.02 -14.82
CA GLY A 403 -6.56 0.62 -15.21
C GLY A 403 -5.30 0.37 -16.06
N ALA A 404 -4.84 -0.88 -16.14
CA ALA A 404 -3.60 -1.23 -16.87
C ALA A 404 -3.55 -0.83 -18.37
N ALA A 405 -4.67 -0.39 -18.96
CA ALA A 405 -4.77 0.04 -20.36
C ALA A 405 -5.04 1.55 -20.57
N ARG A 406 -5.27 2.34 -19.52
CA ARG A 406 -5.37 3.83 -19.58
C ARG A 406 -4.72 4.54 -18.37
N GLY A 407 -4.18 3.78 -17.43
CA GLY A 407 -3.54 4.19 -16.18
C GLY A 407 -2.28 4.99 -16.41
N LEU A 408 -1.96 5.86 -15.45
CA LEU A 408 -0.63 6.41 -15.31
C LEU A 408 0.33 5.27 -15.00
N VAL A 409 1.32 5.14 -15.85
CA VAL A 409 2.20 3.98 -15.85
C VAL A 409 3.62 4.41 -16.19
N PRO A 410 4.63 3.80 -15.55
CA PRO A 410 6.02 4.17 -15.76
C PRO A 410 6.50 3.75 -17.16
N ASN A 411 6.02 2.61 -17.66
CA ASN A 411 6.45 2.03 -18.93
C ASN A 411 5.30 1.87 -19.92
N PHE A 412 5.55 1.62 -21.21
CA PHE A 412 4.59 1.14 -22.19
C PHE A 412 5.26 0.00 -22.94
N ILE A 413 4.91 -1.21 -22.53
CA ILE A 413 5.54 -2.44 -23.02
C ILE A 413 4.62 -3.06 -24.06
N ILE A 414 5.17 -3.32 -25.24
CA ILE A 414 4.41 -3.76 -26.40
C ILE A 414 5.09 -4.99 -26.97
N GLU A 415 4.34 -6.08 -27.06
CA GLU A 415 4.77 -7.33 -27.67
C GLU A 415 4.14 -7.46 -29.06
N CYS A 416 4.97 -7.68 -30.07
CA CYS A 416 4.55 -8.03 -31.40
C CYS A 416 5.07 -9.43 -31.74
N SER A 417 4.15 -10.40 -31.81
CA SER A 417 4.43 -11.82 -32.03
C SER A 417 4.13 -12.27 -33.47
N GLY A 418 3.45 -11.44 -34.26
CA GLY A 418 3.06 -11.77 -35.64
C GLY A 418 2.72 -10.55 -36.50
N PRO A 419 2.50 -10.75 -37.82
CA PRO A 419 2.16 -9.66 -38.73
C PRO A 419 0.75 -9.10 -38.45
N VAL A 420 0.56 -7.81 -38.67
CA VAL A 420 -0.72 -7.10 -38.54
C VAL A 420 -1.12 -6.49 -39.88
N ASN A 421 -2.40 -6.56 -40.25
CA ASN A 421 -2.92 -5.97 -41.49
C ASN A 421 -3.93 -4.86 -41.17
N GLY A 422 -3.60 -3.63 -41.56
CA GLY A 422 -4.42 -2.45 -41.33
C GLY A 422 -3.80 -1.42 -40.39
N MET A 423 -4.62 -0.43 -40.02
CA MET A 423 -4.19 0.73 -39.24
C MET A 423 -3.95 0.36 -37.77
N VAL A 424 -2.75 0.65 -37.27
CA VAL A 424 -2.40 0.63 -35.84
C VAL A 424 -2.35 2.07 -35.34
N SER A 425 -2.94 2.32 -34.17
CA SER A 425 -2.90 3.65 -33.54
C SER A 425 -2.29 3.58 -32.15
N VAL A 426 -1.38 4.51 -31.89
CA VAL A 426 -0.72 4.72 -30.60
C VAL A 426 -1.26 6.02 -30.02
N THR A 427 -1.80 5.96 -28.81
CA THR A 427 -2.25 7.14 -28.07
C THR A 427 -1.36 7.32 -26.86
N ILE A 428 -0.78 8.51 -26.71
CA ILE A 428 -0.05 8.93 -25.51
C ILE A 428 -0.69 10.22 -25.00
N ASN A 429 -1.07 10.28 -23.72
CA ASN A 429 -1.72 11.45 -23.11
C ASN A 429 -2.85 12.03 -23.99
N ASP A 430 -3.74 11.16 -24.44
CA ASP A 430 -4.89 11.46 -25.32
C ASP A 430 -4.54 11.99 -26.73
N VAL A 431 -3.26 12.02 -27.10
CA VAL A 431 -2.80 12.36 -28.46
C VAL A 431 -2.56 11.08 -29.26
N THR A 432 -3.41 10.85 -30.25
CA THR A 432 -3.32 9.66 -31.13
C THR A 432 -2.49 9.93 -32.38
N LYS A 433 -1.60 8.99 -32.71
CA LYS A 433 -0.92 8.88 -34.01
C LYS A 433 -1.13 7.47 -34.57
N SER A 434 -1.31 7.39 -35.88
CA SER A 434 -1.62 6.13 -36.55
C SER A 434 -0.71 5.89 -37.73
N PHE A 435 -0.45 4.62 -38.03
CA PHE A 435 0.30 4.17 -39.21
C PHE A 435 -0.32 2.87 -39.75
N ASP A 436 -0.06 2.58 -41.03
CA ASP A 436 -0.48 1.32 -41.65
C ASP A 436 0.56 0.24 -41.38
N ALA A 437 0.16 -0.81 -40.65
CA ALA A 437 1.05 -1.91 -40.29
C ALA A 437 1.17 -2.99 -41.40
N THR A 438 0.43 -2.83 -42.49
CA THR A 438 0.36 -3.82 -43.57
C THR A 438 1.73 -4.10 -44.16
N SER A 439 2.08 -5.39 -44.24
CA SER A 439 3.37 -5.90 -44.76
C SER A 439 4.61 -5.59 -43.91
N LEU A 440 4.45 -5.07 -42.69
CA LEU A 440 5.57 -4.89 -41.76
C LEU A 440 5.88 -6.19 -41.01
N THR A 441 7.16 -6.41 -40.72
CA THR A 441 7.61 -7.46 -39.79
C THR A 441 7.29 -7.05 -38.34
N PRO A 442 7.29 -7.98 -37.36
CA PRO A 442 7.11 -7.61 -35.95
C PRO A 442 8.06 -6.51 -35.47
N GLU A 443 9.32 -6.56 -35.88
CA GLU A 443 10.32 -5.52 -35.62
C GLU A 443 9.97 -4.19 -36.30
N GLY A 444 9.51 -4.25 -37.55
CA GLY A 444 9.06 -3.06 -38.29
C GLY A 444 7.82 -2.41 -37.67
N ILE A 445 6.90 -3.21 -37.13
CA ILE A 445 5.73 -2.73 -36.39
C ILE A 445 6.20 -2.03 -35.11
N ALA A 446 7.06 -2.65 -34.31
CA ALA A 446 7.61 -2.06 -33.09
C ALA A 446 8.33 -0.72 -33.37
N PHE A 447 9.14 -0.64 -34.42
CA PHE A 447 9.80 0.62 -34.80
C PHE A 447 8.81 1.73 -35.18
N ASN A 448 7.74 1.41 -35.92
CA ASN A 448 6.71 2.39 -36.27
C ASN A 448 5.87 2.82 -35.07
N ILE A 449 5.66 1.93 -34.09
CA ILE A 449 5.03 2.27 -32.81
C ILE A 449 5.88 3.27 -32.04
N LEU A 450 7.19 3.03 -31.91
CA LEU A 450 8.13 3.98 -31.29
C LEU A 450 8.05 5.36 -31.96
N LEU A 451 8.06 5.39 -33.29
CA LEU A 451 7.97 6.63 -34.05
C LEU A 451 6.62 7.34 -33.88
N ALA A 452 5.52 6.58 -33.89
CA ALA A 452 4.19 7.11 -33.65
C ALA A 452 4.08 7.71 -32.24
N ALA A 453 4.64 7.02 -31.22
CA ALA A 453 4.72 7.53 -29.85
C ALA A 453 5.52 8.83 -29.79
N PHE A 454 6.71 8.92 -30.40
CA PHE A 454 7.48 10.17 -30.45
C PHE A 454 6.74 11.31 -31.17
N PHE A 455 6.01 11.00 -32.24
CA PHE A 455 5.24 12.01 -32.98
C PHE A 455 3.98 12.49 -32.27
N THR A 456 3.59 11.88 -31.15
CA THR A 456 2.60 12.49 -30.25
C THR A 456 3.14 13.78 -29.61
N LEU A 457 4.46 14.01 -29.65
CA LEU A 457 5.17 15.10 -28.97
C LEU A 457 4.95 15.12 -27.46
N GLN A 458 4.56 13.98 -26.89
CA GLN A 458 4.46 13.76 -25.45
C GLN A 458 5.82 13.36 -24.88
N PRO A 459 6.06 13.56 -23.57
CA PRO A 459 7.35 13.28 -22.93
C PRO A 459 7.55 11.77 -22.73
N VAL A 460 7.75 11.04 -23.83
CA VAL A 460 8.02 9.60 -23.86
C VAL A 460 9.34 9.34 -24.59
N THR A 461 10.09 8.35 -24.13
CA THR A 461 11.34 7.90 -24.74
C THR A 461 11.34 6.38 -24.92
N GLY A 462 12.13 5.89 -25.88
CA GLY A 462 12.36 4.46 -26.05
C GLY A 462 13.47 3.98 -25.13
N VAL A 463 13.21 2.92 -24.36
CA VAL A 463 14.17 2.30 -23.44
C VAL A 463 14.89 1.14 -24.13
N SER A 464 14.12 0.22 -24.69
CA SER A 464 14.66 -0.98 -25.31
C SER A 464 13.74 -1.54 -26.40
N SER A 465 14.33 -2.26 -27.34
CA SER A 465 13.64 -3.10 -28.30
C SER A 465 14.41 -4.42 -28.39
N THR A 466 13.77 -5.53 -28.04
CA THR A 466 14.40 -6.85 -27.97
C THR A 466 13.67 -7.84 -28.86
N VAL A 467 14.41 -8.59 -29.67
CA VAL A 467 13.86 -9.61 -30.56
C VAL A 467 14.21 -11.00 -30.03
N ALA A 468 13.20 -11.80 -29.72
CA ALA A 468 13.34 -13.17 -29.27
C ALA A 468 13.67 -14.13 -30.44
N PRO A 469 14.22 -15.33 -30.17
CA PRO A 469 14.59 -16.30 -31.21
C PRO A 469 13.43 -16.76 -32.10
N ASP A 470 12.19 -16.65 -31.62
CA ASP A 470 10.97 -16.97 -32.36
C ASP A 470 10.46 -15.82 -33.26
N GLY A 471 11.16 -14.68 -33.26
CA GLY A 471 10.81 -13.49 -34.03
C GLY A 471 9.90 -12.51 -33.29
N THR A 472 9.48 -12.82 -32.06
CA THR A 472 8.69 -11.92 -31.21
C THR A 472 9.51 -10.69 -30.83
N THR A 473 8.98 -9.49 -31.05
CA THR A 473 9.64 -8.22 -30.68
C THR A 473 8.95 -7.59 -29.49
N THR A 474 9.71 -7.26 -28.45
CA THR A 474 9.25 -6.49 -27.29
C THR A 474 9.83 -5.09 -27.32
N LEU A 475 8.98 -4.07 -27.37
CA LEU A 475 9.33 -2.65 -27.27
C LEU A 475 8.98 -2.14 -25.87
N VAL A 476 9.88 -1.39 -25.26
CA VAL A 476 9.64 -0.69 -23.99
C VAL A 476 9.82 0.80 -24.21
N LEU A 477 8.76 1.56 -23.96
CA LEU A 477 8.80 3.01 -23.85
C LEU A 477 8.65 3.41 -22.37
N GLU A 478 9.20 4.55 -21.97
CA GLU A 478 9.03 5.13 -20.64
C GLU A 478 8.84 6.64 -20.74
N ALA A 479 8.52 7.30 -19.63
CA ALA A 479 8.47 8.75 -19.58
C ALA A 479 9.87 9.37 -19.75
N ALA A 480 9.99 10.41 -20.56
CA ALA A 480 11.25 11.09 -20.81
C ALA A 480 11.83 11.81 -19.58
N THR A 481 11.01 12.04 -18.55
CA THR A 481 11.42 12.67 -17.28
C THR A 481 11.11 11.73 -16.12
N PRO A 482 12.07 11.45 -15.21
CA PRO A 482 11.83 10.60 -14.05
C PRO A 482 10.68 11.11 -13.19
N GLY A 483 9.70 10.24 -12.93
CA GLY A 483 8.54 10.52 -12.07
C GLY A 483 7.35 11.20 -12.70
N VAL A 484 7.47 11.51 -13.99
CA VAL A 484 6.31 11.80 -14.82
C VAL A 484 5.79 10.47 -15.33
N HIS A 485 4.47 10.26 -15.28
CA HIS A 485 3.81 9.12 -15.91
C HIS A 485 3.03 9.60 -17.12
N PHE A 486 2.63 8.68 -17.98
CA PHE A 486 1.81 9.00 -19.15
C PHE A 486 0.70 7.98 -19.30
N THR A 487 -0.41 8.38 -19.92
CA THR A 487 -1.44 7.44 -20.34
C THR A 487 -1.08 6.87 -21.70
N ARG A 488 -1.43 5.61 -21.91
CA ARG A 488 -1.07 4.85 -23.10
C ARG A 488 -2.26 4.05 -23.60
N SER A 489 -2.47 4.01 -24.91
CA SER A 489 -3.35 2.99 -25.50
C SER A 489 -2.82 2.56 -26.86
N LEU A 490 -3.06 1.29 -27.18
CA LEU A 490 -2.76 0.72 -28.49
C LEU A 490 -4.06 0.22 -29.11
N THR A 491 -4.44 0.79 -30.25
CA THR A 491 -5.59 0.33 -31.03
C THR A 491 -5.08 -0.48 -32.21
N VAL A 492 -5.54 -1.73 -32.30
CA VAL A 492 -5.18 -2.67 -33.37
C VAL A 492 -6.42 -3.06 -34.19
N PRO A 493 -6.26 -3.46 -35.46
CA PRO A 493 -7.35 -4.01 -36.24
C PRO A 493 -7.93 -5.27 -35.60
N THR A 494 -9.25 -5.44 -35.67
CA THR A 494 -9.95 -6.59 -35.07
C THR A 494 -9.42 -7.92 -35.61
N GLY A 495 -9.14 -8.87 -34.72
CA GLY A 495 -8.58 -10.19 -35.04
C GLY A 495 -7.05 -10.26 -35.00
N TYR A 496 -6.37 -9.18 -34.62
CA TYR A 496 -4.92 -9.10 -34.48
C TYR A 496 -4.46 -8.85 -33.03
N GLU A 497 -5.37 -8.92 -32.05
CA GLU A 497 -5.11 -8.64 -30.64
C GLU A 497 -4.07 -9.59 -30.03
N ASP A 498 -3.97 -10.83 -30.54
CA ASP A 498 -2.95 -11.80 -30.10
C ASP A 498 -1.57 -11.55 -30.74
N ALA A 499 -1.55 -10.93 -31.93
CA ALA A 499 -0.34 -10.68 -32.72
C ALA A 499 0.39 -9.40 -32.29
N LEU A 500 -0.35 -8.43 -31.75
CA LEU A 500 0.17 -7.17 -31.25
C LEU A 500 -0.63 -6.75 -30.01
N LYS A 501 0.02 -6.76 -28.84
CA LYS A 501 -0.62 -6.47 -27.56
C LYS A 501 0.27 -5.63 -26.66
N VAL A 502 -0.38 -4.93 -25.74
CA VAL A 502 0.29 -4.26 -24.62
C VAL A 502 0.50 -5.32 -23.54
N LEU A 503 1.75 -5.52 -23.13
CA LEU A 503 2.04 -6.30 -21.95
C LEU A 503 1.77 -5.42 -20.72
N ALA A 504 1.18 -6.01 -19.68
CA ALA A 504 1.30 -5.38 -18.37
C ALA A 504 2.77 -5.41 -17.93
N GLU A 505 3.15 -4.49 -17.05
CA GLU A 505 4.56 -4.19 -16.74
C GLU A 505 5.37 -5.46 -16.46
N ASP A 506 6.58 -5.51 -17.02
CA ASP A 506 7.46 -6.66 -16.83
C ASP A 506 7.73 -6.84 -15.34
N ASN A 507 7.65 -8.09 -14.89
CA ASN A 507 7.66 -8.45 -13.49
C ASN A 507 8.94 -8.01 -12.79
N ASP A 508 10.07 -8.02 -13.50
CA ASP A 508 11.35 -7.57 -12.96
C ASP A 508 11.40 -6.04 -12.87
N SER A 509 10.84 -5.30 -13.85
CA SER A 509 10.74 -3.84 -13.79
C SER A 509 9.79 -3.38 -12.69
N LEU A 510 8.61 -3.99 -12.59
CA LEU A 510 7.63 -3.69 -11.55
C LEU A 510 8.24 -4.04 -10.20
N ARG A 511 8.81 -5.23 -10.02
CA ARG A 511 9.46 -5.59 -8.75
C ARG A 511 10.62 -4.66 -8.39
N ASN A 512 11.48 -4.26 -9.32
CA ASN A 512 12.59 -3.33 -9.06
C ASN A 512 12.10 -1.94 -8.63
N HIS A 513 10.90 -1.53 -9.05
CA HIS A 513 10.25 -0.31 -8.59
C HIS A 513 9.97 -0.33 -7.07
N TYR A 514 9.71 -1.52 -6.52
CA TYR A 514 9.22 -1.73 -5.15
C TYR A 514 10.23 -2.37 -4.19
N ASP A 515 11.10 -3.27 -4.66
CA ASP A 515 11.98 -4.15 -3.84
C ASP A 515 13.40 -3.54 -3.63
N GLY A 516 13.77 -2.46 -4.33
CA GLY A 516 15.06 -1.80 -4.14
C GLY A 516 16.31 -2.63 -4.47
N THR A 517 16.14 -3.80 -5.10
CA THR A 517 17.23 -4.71 -5.43
C THR A 517 17.94 -4.34 -6.73
N VAL A 518 18.55 -3.17 -6.81
CA VAL A 518 19.65 -2.98 -7.78
C VAL A 518 20.92 -3.50 -7.11
N GLN A 519 21.46 -4.60 -7.65
CA GLN A 519 22.80 -5.07 -7.27
C GLN A 519 23.85 -4.00 -7.61
N GLY A 520 24.31 -3.26 -6.60
CA GLY A 520 25.49 -2.41 -6.69
C GLY A 520 25.19 -0.91 -6.73
N GLY A 521 25.16 -0.29 -5.55
CA GLY A 521 25.09 1.15 -5.34
C GLY A 521 24.73 1.43 -3.90
N ASP A 522 25.47 2.31 -3.23
CA ASP A 522 25.28 2.65 -1.82
C ASP A 522 23.85 3.16 -1.51
N GLU A 523 23.32 2.73 -0.37
CA GLU A 523 21.97 2.99 0.17
C GLU A 523 20.82 2.32 -0.59
N GLY A 524 20.33 1.21 -0.03
CA GLY A 524 19.15 0.50 -0.50
C GLY A 524 17.93 1.41 -0.51
N GLY A 525 17.46 1.73 -1.71
CA GLY A 525 16.18 2.37 -1.99
C GLY A 525 15.86 2.10 -3.45
N GLY A 526 14.69 1.52 -3.72
CA GLY A 526 14.19 1.43 -5.10
C GLY A 526 14.13 2.80 -5.75
N ASP A 527 13.94 2.87 -7.08
CA ASP A 527 13.85 4.17 -7.75
C ASP A 527 12.58 4.91 -7.30
N HIS A 528 12.72 5.68 -6.21
CA HIS A 528 11.71 6.54 -5.61
C HIS A 528 11.20 7.62 -6.58
N ARG A 529 11.89 7.83 -7.71
CA ARG A 529 11.48 8.78 -8.73
C ARG A 529 10.39 8.18 -9.60
N GLN A 530 10.26 6.87 -9.74
CA GLN A 530 9.32 6.27 -10.69
C GLN A 530 7.87 6.15 -10.17
N VAL A 531 7.55 6.61 -8.94
CA VAL A 531 6.13 6.77 -8.53
C VAL A 531 5.61 8.10 -9.09
N ASP A 532 4.34 8.11 -9.50
CA ASP A 532 3.65 9.31 -9.94
C ASP A 532 3.85 10.45 -8.93
N VAL A 533 4.36 11.59 -9.43
CA VAL A 533 4.68 12.77 -8.62
C VAL A 533 3.47 13.31 -7.87
N VAL A 534 2.25 13.18 -8.43
CA VAL A 534 1.00 13.65 -7.80
C VAL A 534 0.68 12.80 -6.57
N ARG A 535 0.97 11.49 -6.62
CA ARG A 535 0.66 10.53 -5.56
C ARG A 535 1.74 10.43 -4.47
N ARG A 536 2.96 10.89 -4.77
CA ARG A 536 4.10 10.82 -3.84
C ARG A 536 3.79 11.59 -2.55
N GLY A 537 3.93 10.91 -1.41
CA GLY A 537 3.64 11.47 -0.08
C GLY A 537 2.17 11.39 0.34
N ARG A 538 1.26 11.08 -0.60
CA ARG A 538 -0.20 10.99 -0.38
C ARG A 538 -0.70 9.55 -0.37
N MET A 539 -0.04 8.67 -1.10
CA MET A 539 -0.39 7.25 -1.19
C MET A 539 0.76 6.35 -0.76
N ARG A 540 0.39 5.18 -0.23
CA ARG A 540 1.26 4.01 -0.11
C ARG A 540 1.15 3.18 -1.37
N TYR A 541 2.16 2.37 -1.65
CA TYR A 541 2.19 1.57 -2.86
C TYR A 541 2.45 0.11 -2.50
N ALA A 542 1.59 -0.77 -2.98
CA ALA A 542 1.68 -2.20 -2.79
C ALA A 542 1.89 -2.88 -4.14
N ILE A 543 2.69 -3.94 -4.17
CA ILE A 543 2.74 -4.85 -5.31
C ILE A 543 2.45 -6.28 -4.87
N ILE A 544 1.48 -6.91 -5.54
CA ILE A 544 1.17 -8.33 -5.36
C ILE A 544 2.09 -9.17 -6.23
N THR A 545 2.93 -10.00 -5.61
CA THR A 545 3.92 -10.81 -6.35
C THR A 545 3.65 -12.31 -6.35
N ASN A 546 2.72 -12.76 -5.51
CA ASN A 546 2.39 -14.16 -5.30
C ASN A 546 1.01 -14.30 -4.66
N ILE A 547 0.48 -15.52 -4.61
CA ILE A 547 -0.81 -15.80 -3.96
C ILE A 547 -0.72 -15.76 -2.43
N GLY A 548 0.38 -16.27 -1.85
CA GLY A 548 0.57 -16.29 -0.40
C GLY A 548 2.04 -16.31 -0.02
N GLY A 549 2.37 -15.76 1.15
CA GLY A 549 3.73 -15.60 1.64
C GLY A 549 3.92 -14.26 2.35
N GLY A 550 5.08 -14.08 3.00
CA GLY A 550 5.48 -12.82 3.60
C GLY A 550 5.95 -11.81 2.55
N GLY A 551 6.02 -10.56 2.95
CA GLY A 551 6.44 -9.45 2.13
C GLY A 551 7.64 -8.71 2.71
N GLN A 552 8.07 -7.67 2.00
CA GLN A 552 9.04 -6.70 2.50
C GLN A 552 8.45 -5.30 2.33
N ALA A 553 8.75 -4.42 3.27
CA ALA A 553 8.32 -3.04 3.23
C ALA A 553 9.53 -2.11 3.37
N ASP A 554 9.54 -1.04 2.57
CA ASP A 554 10.53 0.02 2.64
C ASP A 554 9.86 1.38 2.37
N GLY A 555 9.98 2.30 3.33
CA GLY A 555 9.36 3.62 3.26
C GLY A 555 7.85 3.55 2.96
N PRO A 556 7.36 4.20 1.88
CA PRO A 556 5.94 4.20 1.51
C PRO A 556 5.51 2.97 0.69
N LYS A 557 6.40 2.01 0.44
CA LYS A 557 6.17 0.90 -0.48
C LYS A 557 6.24 -0.44 0.23
N PHE A 558 5.54 -1.43 -0.30
CA PHE A 558 5.66 -2.80 0.16
C PHE A 558 5.32 -3.83 -0.92
N VAL A 559 5.97 -4.99 -0.81
CA VAL A 559 5.72 -6.18 -1.61
C VAL A 559 4.93 -7.15 -0.75
N THR A 560 3.87 -7.77 -1.27
CA THR A 560 3.11 -8.78 -0.50
C THR A 560 2.51 -9.85 -1.42
N GLY A 561 2.02 -10.93 -0.81
CA GLY A 561 1.09 -11.83 -1.46
C GLY A 561 -0.37 -11.35 -1.39
N LEU A 562 -1.25 -11.99 -2.16
CA LEU A 562 -2.67 -11.65 -2.28
C LEU A 562 -3.50 -11.94 -1.00
N GLY A 563 -2.93 -12.63 -0.02
CA GLY A 563 -3.57 -12.84 1.28
C GLY A 563 -3.70 -11.53 2.07
N HIS A 564 -4.93 -11.17 2.47
CA HIS A 564 -5.19 -9.91 3.19
C HIS A 564 -4.39 -9.76 4.49
N SER A 565 -4.04 -10.86 5.16
CA SER A 565 -3.28 -10.84 6.41
C SER A 565 -1.83 -10.41 6.19
N ALA A 566 -1.18 -10.93 5.15
CA ALA A 566 0.15 -10.48 4.73
C ALA A 566 0.08 -9.03 4.26
N PHE A 567 -0.91 -8.68 3.43
CA PHE A 567 -1.09 -7.30 2.95
C PHE A 567 -1.14 -6.28 4.10
N VAL A 568 -1.98 -6.53 5.11
CA VAL A 568 -2.13 -5.66 6.27
C VAL A 568 -0.85 -5.60 7.12
N HIS A 569 -0.15 -6.73 7.26
CA HIS A 569 1.11 -6.80 7.99
C HIS A 569 2.17 -5.92 7.34
N GLU A 570 2.38 -6.06 6.03
CA GLU A 570 3.37 -5.27 5.30
C GLU A 570 2.99 -3.78 5.22
N LEU A 571 1.70 -3.48 5.04
CA LEU A 571 1.21 -2.10 5.11
C LEU A 571 1.55 -1.47 6.47
N GLY A 572 1.42 -2.21 7.56
CA GLY A 572 1.76 -1.71 8.89
C GLY A 572 3.24 -1.30 9.03
N HIS A 573 4.17 -1.96 8.35
CA HIS A 573 5.58 -1.55 8.33
C HIS A 573 5.76 -0.16 7.69
N THR A 574 5.02 0.15 6.62
CA THR A 574 5.07 1.49 5.99
C THR A 574 4.56 2.61 6.90
N LEU A 575 3.84 2.25 7.96
CA LEU A 575 3.30 3.15 8.98
C LEU A 575 4.19 3.19 10.24
N GLY A 576 5.41 2.65 10.15
CA GLY A 576 6.39 2.62 11.22
C GLY A 576 6.00 1.68 12.37
N LEU A 577 5.17 0.67 12.10
CA LEU A 577 4.99 -0.45 13.02
C LEU A 577 6.15 -1.42 12.84
N GLN A 578 6.66 -1.91 13.96
CA GLN A 578 7.80 -2.81 14.03
C GLN A 578 7.40 -4.07 14.79
N HIS A 579 8.09 -5.18 14.51
CA HIS A 579 7.87 -6.42 15.24
C HIS A 579 8.21 -6.31 16.73
N HIS A 580 9.08 -5.39 17.12
CA HIS A 580 9.57 -5.35 18.50
C HIS A 580 8.65 -4.65 19.51
N GLY A 581 7.43 -4.30 19.12
CA GLY A 581 6.47 -3.64 20.01
C GLY A 581 6.94 -2.26 20.48
N HIS A 582 6.73 -1.95 21.77
CA HIS A 582 6.95 -0.62 22.33
C HIS A 582 8.45 -0.28 22.55
N SER A 583 8.92 0.85 22.03
CA SER A 583 10.33 1.27 22.12
C SER A 583 10.81 1.50 23.57
N ALA A 584 9.91 1.87 24.49
CA ALA A 584 10.24 1.98 25.92
C ALA A 584 10.59 0.65 26.61
N TRP A 585 10.47 -0.49 25.92
CA TRP A 585 10.93 -1.80 26.41
C TRP A 585 12.34 -2.16 25.91
N GLY A 586 13.04 -1.22 25.25
CA GLY A 586 14.41 -1.35 24.74
C GLY A 586 14.48 -1.16 23.22
N ASN A 587 15.64 -0.68 22.72
CA ASN A 587 15.89 -0.68 21.27
C ASN A 587 15.82 -2.12 20.75
N SER A 588 15.02 -2.34 19.70
CA SER A 588 14.72 -3.66 19.10
C SER A 588 13.82 -4.60 19.92
N GLY A 589 13.29 -4.14 21.07
CA GLY A 589 12.39 -4.90 21.96
C GLY A 589 13.03 -6.17 22.54
N VAL A 590 12.63 -6.56 23.75
CA VAL A 590 13.32 -7.64 24.48
C VAL A 590 13.31 -8.99 23.74
N ASN A 591 12.23 -9.26 23.01
CA ASN A 591 12.02 -10.53 22.32
C ASN A 591 11.38 -10.37 20.93
N CYS A 592 11.54 -9.19 20.30
CA CYS A 592 11.24 -9.01 18.87
C CYS A 592 9.78 -9.33 18.45
N ILE A 593 8.82 -9.27 19.40
CA ILE A 593 7.39 -9.48 19.15
C ILE A 593 6.55 -8.43 19.90
N PRO A 594 5.40 -7.98 19.37
CA PRO A 594 4.50 -7.12 20.11
C PRO A 594 3.64 -7.98 21.05
N HIS A 595 3.79 -7.75 22.36
CA HIS A 595 3.06 -8.45 23.43
C HIS A 595 1.67 -7.87 23.73
N TYR A 596 1.06 -7.28 22.71
CA TYR A 596 -0.30 -6.75 22.67
C TYR A 596 -0.89 -6.97 21.27
N ASP A 597 -2.21 -6.97 21.12
CA ASP A 597 -2.87 -7.23 19.83
C ASP A 597 -2.40 -6.23 18.77
N SER A 598 -1.63 -6.73 17.79
CA SER A 598 -1.04 -5.92 16.73
C SER A 598 -1.00 -6.67 15.40
N VAL A 599 -1.23 -5.95 14.31
CA VAL A 599 -1.02 -6.44 12.92
C VAL A 599 0.41 -6.93 12.66
N MET A 600 1.38 -6.48 13.46
CA MET A 600 2.79 -6.91 13.42
C MET A 600 3.02 -8.33 13.99
N ARG A 601 1.96 -9.07 14.33
CA ARG A 601 2.02 -10.46 14.78
C ARG A 601 1.86 -11.43 13.62
N TYR A 602 2.68 -12.49 13.61
CA TYR A 602 2.65 -13.53 12.56
C TYR A 602 1.55 -14.60 12.70
N ALA A 603 0.75 -14.62 13.78
CA ALA A 603 -0.11 -15.78 14.12
C ALA A 603 -1.64 -15.52 13.95
N SER A 604 -2.22 -15.59 12.75
CA SER A 604 -3.69 -15.58 12.43
C SER A 604 -4.53 -14.31 12.75
N ALA A 605 -5.54 -13.99 11.93
CA ALA A 605 -6.21 -12.67 11.88
C ALA A 605 -7.62 -12.57 12.54
N PRO A 606 -8.12 -11.33 12.82
CA PRO A 606 -7.44 -10.04 12.68
C PRO A 606 -7.07 -9.41 14.04
N TYR A 607 -5.79 -9.06 14.14
CA TYR A 607 -5.23 -8.21 15.18
C TYR A 607 -5.43 -6.74 14.85
N LYS A 608 -5.35 -5.86 15.86
CA LYS A 608 -5.68 -4.43 15.74
C LYS A 608 -4.53 -3.60 15.17
N PHE A 609 -4.86 -2.51 14.49
CA PHE A 609 -3.94 -1.42 14.20
C PHE A 609 -3.74 -0.60 15.48
N SER A 610 -2.74 -0.96 16.30
CA SER A 610 -2.43 -0.25 17.54
C SER A 610 -0.94 -0.35 17.89
N LYS A 611 -0.43 0.71 18.54
CA LYS A 611 0.84 0.74 19.28
C LYS A 611 0.64 0.60 20.79
N SER A 612 -0.60 0.49 21.24
CA SER A 612 -0.98 0.60 22.64
C SER A 612 -1.80 -0.58 23.14
N ASP A 613 -1.64 -0.76 24.43
CA ASP A 613 -2.14 -1.84 25.25
C ASP A 613 -3.63 -1.58 25.51
N ASP A 614 -4.54 -2.36 24.92
CA ASP A 614 -5.99 -2.29 25.22
C ASP A 614 -6.33 -2.84 26.62
N GLY A 615 -5.50 -2.52 27.62
CA GLY A 615 -5.51 -3.09 28.97
C GLY A 615 -4.88 -4.49 29.07
N TYR A 616 -4.51 -5.11 27.94
CA TYR A 616 -3.95 -6.46 27.88
C TYR A 616 -2.62 -6.45 27.13
N ALA A 617 -1.57 -5.99 27.80
CA ALA A 617 -0.21 -6.09 27.29
C ALA A 617 0.74 -6.64 28.33
N LEU A 618 1.67 -7.44 27.85
CA LEU A 618 2.69 -8.05 28.67
C LEU A 618 4.00 -7.32 28.44
N ASN A 619 4.54 -6.66 29.46
CA ASN A 619 5.87 -6.05 29.37
C ASN A 619 6.93 -7.15 29.63
N PRO A 620 7.62 -7.65 28.60
CA PRO A 620 8.56 -8.76 28.77
C PRO A 620 9.76 -8.40 29.65
N ALA A 621 10.10 -7.11 29.79
CA ALA A 621 11.19 -6.66 30.65
C ALA A 621 10.84 -6.68 32.16
N ARG A 622 9.56 -6.84 32.52
CA ARG A 622 9.08 -6.64 33.90
C ARG A 622 8.13 -7.72 34.42
N ILE A 623 7.68 -8.65 33.56
CA ILE A 623 6.75 -9.68 34.00
C ILE A 623 7.45 -10.78 34.81
N ALA A 624 6.72 -11.38 35.75
CA ALA A 624 7.18 -12.58 36.41
C ALA A 624 7.34 -13.73 35.41
N GLU A 625 8.48 -14.40 35.46
CA GLU A 625 8.86 -15.50 34.57
C GLU A 625 8.42 -16.86 35.11
N THR A 626 7.84 -16.84 36.31
CA THR A 626 7.11 -17.95 36.94
C THR A 626 5.64 -17.54 37.05
N ASP A 627 4.73 -18.44 36.68
CA ASP A 627 3.27 -18.21 36.76
C ASP A 627 2.83 -16.90 36.09
N THR A 628 3.46 -16.57 34.94
CA THR A 628 3.33 -15.30 34.20
C THR A 628 1.88 -14.82 34.03
N PHE A 629 0.96 -15.75 33.82
CA PHE A 629 -0.44 -15.43 33.52
C PHE A 629 -1.38 -15.60 34.71
N GLY A 630 -0.96 -16.27 35.78
CA GLY A 630 -1.83 -16.66 36.89
C GLY A 630 -3.11 -17.40 36.45
N PRO A 631 -4.02 -17.68 37.39
CA PRO A 631 -5.26 -18.43 37.10
C PRO A 631 -6.32 -17.65 36.29
N ASP A 632 -6.24 -16.31 36.15
CA ASP A 632 -7.30 -15.48 35.54
C ASP A 632 -6.77 -14.21 34.82
N SER A 633 -5.82 -14.31 33.89
CA SER A 633 -5.22 -13.10 33.25
C SER A 633 -6.16 -12.31 32.32
N GLY A 634 -7.27 -12.89 31.84
CA GLY A 634 -8.09 -12.28 30.76
C GLY A 634 -7.35 -12.11 29.41
N PHE A 635 -6.05 -12.41 29.38
CA PHE A 635 -5.16 -12.33 28.23
C PHE A 635 -5.29 -13.62 27.40
N ASN A 636 -5.35 -13.52 26.07
CA ASN A 636 -5.47 -14.70 25.21
C ASN A 636 -4.15 -15.48 25.12
N GLN A 637 -3.86 -16.30 26.11
CA GLN A 637 -2.59 -17.03 26.24
C GLN A 637 -2.29 -17.92 25.02
N THR A 638 -3.32 -18.43 24.32
CA THR A 638 -3.14 -19.31 23.16
C THR A 638 -2.26 -18.71 22.06
N MET A 639 -2.13 -17.38 22.01
CA MET A 639 -1.25 -16.66 21.09
C MET A 639 0.22 -17.06 21.19
N PHE A 640 0.69 -17.43 22.38
CA PHE A 640 2.10 -17.79 22.59
C PHE A 640 2.37 -19.25 22.23
N SER A 641 1.37 -20.13 22.33
CA SER A 641 1.49 -21.55 21.96
C SER A 641 1.42 -21.84 20.46
N GLN A 642 1.08 -20.85 19.63
CA GLN A 642 0.89 -21.03 18.18
C GLN A 642 2.15 -20.71 17.38
N SER A 643 2.24 -21.28 16.17
CA SER A 643 3.29 -20.97 15.19
C SER A 643 3.26 -19.48 14.78
N PRO A 644 4.41 -18.81 14.61
CA PRO A 644 5.79 -19.33 14.65
C PRO A 644 6.41 -19.41 16.06
N TRP A 645 5.69 -18.98 17.10
CA TRP A 645 6.25 -18.72 18.43
C TRP A 645 6.38 -19.97 19.29
N ASN A 646 5.35 -20.82 19.39
CA ASN A 646 5.37 -22.10 20.10
C ASN A 646 6.00 -22.05 21.52
N TYR A 647 5.79 -20.97 22.27
CA TYR A 647 6.20 -20.89 23.67
C TYR A 647 5.52 -21.99 24.49
N PRO A 648 6.24 -22.65 25.40
CA PRO A 648 5.70 -23.71 26.25
C PRO A 648 4.86 -23.10 27.37
N ILE A 649 3.60 -22.77 27.05
CA ILE A 649 2.61 -22.31 28.01
C ILE A 649 1.70 -23.46 28.46
N SER A 650 1.30 -23.45 29.72
CA SER A 650 0.40 -24.40 30.37
C SER A 650 -0.67 -23.59 31.08
N THR A 651 -1.94 -23.97 30.90
CA THR A 651 -3.09 -23.34 31.56
C THR A 651 -3.41 -23.97 32.92
N THR A 652 -2.64 -24.97 33.35
CA THR A 652 -2.94 -25.81 34.53
C THR A 652 -1.74 -26.10 35.43
N SER A 653 -0.55 -25.59 35.11
CA SER A 653 0.69 -25.78 35.90
C SER A 653 1.59 -24.55 35.84
N GLU A 654 2.48 -24.38 36.83
CA GLU A 654 3.51 -23.34 36.82
C GLU A 654 4.30 -23.37 35.51
N THR A 655 4.15 -22.33 34.68
CA THR A 655 4.97 -22.14 33.48
C THR A 655 6.18 -21.30 33.80
N THR A 656 7.36 -21.73 33.36
CA THR A 656 8.59 -20.94 33.44
C THR A 656 9.01 -20.48 32.05
N THR A 657 9.04 -19.17 31.79
CA THR A 657 9.49 -18.58 30.52
C THR A 657 10.38 -17.37 30.82
N ASP A 658 11.63 -17.40 30.36
CA ASP A 658 12.61 -16.29 30.42
C ASP A 658 12.19 -15.19 29.42
N TRP A 659 11.21 -14.37 29.81
CA TRP A 659 10.61 -13.34 28.97
C TRP A 659 11.59 -12.21 28.68
N ASN A 660 12.48 -11.92 29.63
CA ASN A 660 13.40 -10.79 29.56
C ASN A 660 14.75 -11.13 28.88
N ARG A 661 15.01 -12.43 28.64
CA ARG A 661 16.21 -12.97 27.99
C ARG A 661 17.52 -12.71 28.72
N ASP A 662 17.48 -12.49 30.03
CA ASP A 662 18.70 -12.36 30.84
C ASP A 662 19.34 -13.73 31.15
N GLY A 663 18.64 -14.82 30.81
CA GLY A 663 19.10 -16.20 30.95
C GLY A 663 18.90 -16.78 32.35
N LEU A 664 18.15 -16.09 33.22
CA LEU A 664 17.73 -16.54 34.54
C LEU A 664 16.21 -16.45 34.64
N ILE A 665 15.55 -17.49 35.17
CA ILE A 665 14.13 -17.38 35.50
C ILE A 665 13.99 -16.59 36.80
N SER A 666 13.20 -15.51 36.79
CA SER A 666 12.93 -14.63 37.92
C SER A 666 12.69 -15.40 39.22
N GLY A 667 13.49 -15.14 40.26
CA GLY A 667 13.35 -15.78 41.57
C GLY A 667 13.96 -17.19 41.69
N SER A 668 14.72 -17.66 40.69
CA SER A 668 15.36 -18.97 40.72
C SER A 668 16.84 -18.94 40.30
N SER A 669 17.59 -19.99 40.63
CA SER A 669 18.96 -20.20 40.12
C SER A 669 18.99 -20.98 38.80
N TYR A 670 17.81 -21.26 38.20
CA TYR A 670 17.71 -22.05 36.98
C TYR A 670 18.07 -21.19 35.77
N GLN A 671 19.13 -21.58 35.08
CA GLN A 671 19.51 -20.98 33.80
C GLN A 671 18.70 -21.62 32.68
N TRP A 672 17.77 -20.86 32.13
CA TRP A 672 16.95 -21.25 30.98
C TRP A 672 16.95 -20.07 30.03
N ARG A 673 17.37 -20.30 28.78
CA ARG A 673 17.18 -19.33 27.69
C ARG A 673 16.02 -19.78 26.85
N THR A 674 15.00 -18.95 26.68
CA THR A 674 13.89 -19.27 25.77
C THR A 674 14.38 -19.38 24.33
N MET A 675 13.59 -20.03 23.49
CA MET A 675 13.86 -20.20 22.06
C MET A 675 14.17 -18.88 21.34
N ALA A 676 15.10 -18.98 20.39
CA ALA A 676 15.76 -17.86 19.76
C ALA A 676 14.87 -17.12 18.75
N LEU A 677 14.74 -15.81 18.97
CA LEU A 677 14.83 -14.82 17.91
C LEU A 677 16.20 -14.16 18.07
N SER A 678 17.18 -14.56 17.28
CA SER A 678 18.41 -13.77 17.16
C SER A 678 18.18 -12.67 16.13
N LEU A 679 18.63 -11.46 16.42
CA LEU A 679 18.80 -10.44 15.39
C LEU A 679 19.93 -10.92 14.46
N TYR A 680 19.60 -11.23 13.21
CA TYR A 680 20.60 -11.38 12.15
C TYR A 680 20.46 -10.17 11.23
N ASN A 681 21.48 -9.33 11.12
CA ASN A 681 21.46 -8.09 10.33
C ASN A 681 20.26 -7.17 10.63
N GLY A 682 19.81 -7.08 11.88
CA GLY A 682 18.68 -6.22 12.27
C GLY A 682 17.28 -6.80 11.97
N SER A 683 17.18 -8.01 11.43
CA SER A 683 15.91 -8.69 11.17
C SER A 683 15.60 -9.74 12.23
N CYS A 684 14.32 -9.87 12.60
CA CYS A 684 13.83 -10.85 13.58
C CYS A 684 13.61 -12.19 12.87
N ASN A 685 14.48 -13.20 13.04
CA ASN A 685 14.30 -14.51 12.39
C ASN A 685 14.40 -15.69 13.37
N ALA A 686 13.63 -16.75 13.07
CA ALA A 686 13.19 -17.80 13.99
C ALA A 686 14.04 -19.09 13.93
N PHE A 687 14.56 -19.51 15.08
CA PHE A 687 14.94 -20.91 15.32
C PHE A 687 13.98 -21.52 16.36
N SER A 688 12.76 -21.90 15.95
CA SER A 688 11.77 -22.49 16.88
C SER A 688 11.30 -23.90 16.52
N LEU A 689 11.73 -24.50 15.40
CA LEU A 689 11.28 -25.84 14.98
C LEU A 689 12.43 -26.85 14.88
N ARG A 690 12.22 -28.05 15.46
CA ARG A 690 13.11 -29.25 15.43
C ARG A 690 14.53 -29.05 15.99
N ARG A 691 14.62 -28.56 17.23
CA ARG A 691 15.86 -28.63 18.03
C ARG A 691 16.30 -30.10 18.17
N GLU A 692 17.57 -30.37 17.91
CA GLU A 692 18.16 -31.69 18.12
C GLU A 692 19.20 -31.62 19.22
N ARG A 693 19.08 -32.49 20.23
CA ARG A 693 20.01 -32.51 21.36
C ARG A 693 21.27 -33.28 20.94
N ILE A 694 22.33 -32.54 20.61
CA ILE A 694 23.58 -33.11 20.09
C ILE A 694 24.22 -34.09 21.10
N GLU A 695 24.17 -33.81 22.41
CA GLU A 695 24.58 -34.74 23.47
C GLU A 695 23.72 -34.55 24.75
N PRO A 696 22.96 -35.57 25.19
CA PRO A 696 22.19 -35.49 26.43
C PRO A 696 23.06 -35.66 27.69
N GLY A 697 22.87 -34.79 28.69
CA GLY A 697 23.37 -35.02 30.06
C GLY A 697 24.84 -34.69 30.32
N THR A 698 25.53 -34.00 29.41
CA THR A 698 26.93 -33.58 29.58
C THR A 698 27.07 -32.08 29.85
N THR A 699 27.93 -31.71 30.79
CA THR A 699 28.34 -30.32 31.03
C THR A 699 29.38 -29.91 29.98
N PHE A 700 29.14 -28.81 29.26
CA PHE A 700 30.10 -28.22 28.33
C PHE A 700 30.84 -27.05 29.01
N VAL A 701 32.07 -26.79 28.56
CA VAL A 701 32.85 -25.62 28.99
C VAL A 701 33.08 -24.75 27.75
N GLY A 702 32.60 -23.50 27.79
CA GLY A 702 32.63 -22.59 26.64
C GLY A 702 31.56 -22.88 25.57
N PRO A 703 31.62 -22.16 24.43
CA PRO A 703 30.65 -22.32 23.35
C PRO A 703 30.84 -23.62 22.56
N VAL A 704 29.75 -24.10 21.95
CA VAL A 704 29.75 -25.13 20.90
C VAL A 704 30.00 -24.44 19.57
N ASP A 705 30.78 -25.07 18.69
CA ASP A 705 31.01 -24.53 17.36
C ASP A 705 30.64 -25.52 16.24
N LEU A 706 30.23 -24.97 15.10
CA LEU A 706 29.69 -25.71 13.95
C LEU A 706 30.46 -25.35 12.68
N VAL A 707 30.91 -26.37 11.95
CA VAL A 707 31.56 -26.16 10.65
C VAL A 707 31.02 -27.14 9.60
N ARG A 708 30.73 -26.59 8.42
CA ARG A 708 30.38 -27.40 7.25
C ARG A 708 31.64 -27.77 6.49
N PHE A 709 31.79 -29.04 6.16
CA PHE A 709 32.88 -29.54 5.32
C PHE A 709 32.34 -30.54 4.30
N GLY A 710 32.36 -30.14 3.03
CA GLY A 710 31.73 -30.89 1.95
C GLY A 710 30.23 -31.11 2.20
N SER A 711 29.80 -32.37 2.18
CA SER A 711 28.41 -32.77 2.44
C SER A 711 28.12 -33.06 3.92
N ARG A 712 28.98 -32.64 4.85
CA ARG A 712 28.81 -32.91 6.29
C ARG A 712 28.80 -31.64 7.12
N LEU A 713 28.03 -31.66 8.19
CA LEU A 713 28.06 -30.69 9.27
C LEU A 713 28.76 -31.32 10.47
N TYR A 714 29.75 -30.65 11.02
CA TYR A 714 30.45 -31.05 12.24
C TYR A 714 30.05 -30.13 13.37
N ALA A 715 29.91 -30.69 14.57
CA ALA A 715 29.69 -29.97 15.81
C ALA A 715 30.81 -30.31 16.79
N PHE A 716 31.42 -29.29 17.39
CA PHE A 716 32.56 -29.39 18.29
C PHE A 716 32.25 -28.75 19.64
N TRP A 717 32.74 -29.37 20.72
CA TRP A 717 32.58 -28.82 22.06
C TRP A 717 33.71 -29.27 23.00
N ALA A 718 33.94 -28.48 24.05
CA ALA A 718 34.85 -28.84 25.13
C ALA A 718 34.07 -29.31 26.37
N THR A 719 34.66 -30.25 27.12
CA THR A 719 34.09 -30.82 28.36
C THR A 719 34.91 -30.47 29.60
N GLY A 720 35.87 -29.55 29.48
CA GLY A 720 36.94 -29.38 30.45
C GLY A 720 38.08 -30.35 30.20
N THR A 721 37.84 -31.66 30.15
CA THR A 721 38.92 -32.66 30.02
C THR A 721 39.17 -33.17 28.61
N GLU A 722 38.17 -33.07 27.72
CA GLU A 722 38.25 -33.55 26.35
C GLU A 722 37.65 -32.53 25.37
N LEU A 723 38.21 -32.46 24.16
CA LEU A 723 37.54 -31.89 23.00
C LEU A 723 36.80 -33.00 22.26
N LYS A 724 35.53 -32.78 21.99
CA LYS A 724 34.64 -33.76 21.37
C LYS A 724 34.02 -33.20 20.11
N TYR A 725 33.63 -34.11 19.24
CA TYR A 725 32.88 -33.77 18.05
C TYR A 725 31.90 -34.87 17.64
N LYS A 726 30.90 -34.46 16.85
CA LYS A 726 30.04 -35.32 16.04
C LYS A 726 29.94 -34.74 14.64
N TYR A 727 29.47 -35.54 13.71
CA TYR A 727 29.08 -35.05 12.40
C TYR A 727 27.80 -35.70 11.92
N ALA A 728 27.10 -34.99 11.06
CA ALA A 728 25.95 -35.50 10.32
C ALA A 728 26.20 -35.33 8.82
N THR A 729 25.69 -36.27 8.04
CA THR A 729 25.63 -36.12 6.59
C THR A 729 24.45 -35.22 6.26
N LEU A 730 24.72 -34.11 5.57
CA LEU A 730 23.71 -33.22 5.03
C LEU A 730 23.18 -33.79 3.71
N GLY A 731 21.90 -33.57 3.43
CA GLY A 731 21.32 -33.86 2.12
C GLY A 731 21.93 -33.02 0.98
N PRO A 732 21.46 -33.21 -0.26
CA PRO A 732 21.84 -32.37 -1.40
C PRO A 732 21.67 -30.87 -1.08
N ILE A 733 22.52 -30.02 -1.67
CA ILE A 733 22.40 -28.55 -1.59
C ILE A 733 21.04 -28.17 -2.20
N SER A 734 20.05 -27.90 -1.34
CA SER A 734 18.62 -27.54 -1.60
C SER A 734 17.63 -28.31 -0.71
N ASN A 735 18.06 -29.39 -0.04
CA ASN A 735 17.18 -30.17 0.82
C ASN A 735 16.90 -29.42 2.15
N LYS A 736 15.76 -28.72 2.19
CA LYS A 736 15.19 -28.01 3.35
C LYS A 736 14.45 -28.93 4.34
N SER A 737 14.62 -30.26 4.28
CA SER A 737 13.85 -31.20 5.13
C SER A 737 14.03 -31.02 6.63
N CYS A 738 15.08 -30.31 7.09
CA CYS A 738 15.22 -29.89 8.49
C CYS A 738 14.63 -28.52 8.84
N THR A 739 14.12 -27.78 7.86
CA THR A 739 13.40 -26.53 8.05
C THR A 739 11.92 -26.72 7.66
N GLY A 740 11.15 -27.23 8.62
CA GLY A 740 9.67 -27.11 8.66
C GLY A 740 8.89 -28.06 7.76
N SER A 741 8.20 -29.05 8.34
CA SER A 741 6.92 -29.62 7.83
C SER A 741 6.31 -30.81 8.60
N ALA A 742 6.93 -31.38 9.65
CA ALA A 742 6.28 -32.44 10.47
C ALA A 742 6.39 -32.16 11.97
N GLY A 743 5.28 -32.43 12.67
CA GLY A 743 4.95 -31.97 14.03
C GLY A 743 5.81 -32.50 15.18
N PHE A 744 5.45 -32.03 16.38
CA PHE A 744 6.18 -32.08 17.66
C PHE A 744 6.52 -33.46 18.25
N THR A 745 6.34 -34.55 17.50
CA THR A 745 6.62 -35.91 17.97
C THR A 745 7.43 -36.67 16.92
N GLY A 746 8.76 -36.51 16.97
CA GLY A 746 9.71 -37.20 16.10
C GLY A 746 11.12 -36.59 16.18
N ASP A 747 11.99 -37.21 16.97
CA ASP A 747 13.18 -36.59 17.61
C ASP A 747 14.50 -36.57 16.83
N GLN A 748 14.55 -36.82 15.51
CA GLN A 748 15.83 -36.76 14.78
C GLN A 748 15.66 -36.21 13.37
N CYS A 749 16.36 -35.11 13.05
CA CYS A 749 16.38 -34.55 11.71
C CYS A 749 17.66 -34.88 10.95
N LEU A 750 18.78 -34.94 11.68
CA LEU A 750 20.07 -35.35 11.17
C LEU A 750 20.48 -36.65 11.87
N THR A 751 20.92 -37.66 11.11
CA THR A 751 21.56 -38.81 11.73
C THR A 751 22.98 -38.42 12.12
N TRP A 752 23.16 -38.02 13.38
CA TRP A 752 24.47 -37.73 13.95
C TRP A 752 25.28 -39.00 14.15
N SER A 753 26.58 -38.90 13.93
CA SER A 753 27.54 -39.93 14.31
C SER A 753 27.55 -40.14 15.83
N GLN A 754 28.14 -41.25 16.27
CA GLN A 754 28.57 -41.38 17.66
C GLN A 754 29.53 -40.25 18.06
N THR A 755 29.52 -39.89 19.35
CA THR A 755 30.46 -38.92 19.93
C THR A 755 31.88 -39.43 19.78
N ARG A 756 32.80 -38.53 19.41
CA ARG A 756 34.22 -38.86 19.26
C ARG A 756 35.05 -37.82 19.99
N SER A 757 36.12 -38.25 20.65
CA SER A 757 37.13 -37.35 21.20
C SER A 757 38.16 -37.05 20.12
N LEU A 758 38.59 -35.78 20.03
CA LEU A 758 39.72 -35.39 19.21
C LEU A 758 41.02 -35.83 19.88
N THR A 759 41.97 -36.33 19.10
CA THR A 759 43.36 -36.43 19.53
C THR A 759 43.92 -35.00 19.55
N ALA A 760 43.88 -34.37 20.72
CA ALA A 760 44.38 -33.01 20.95
C ALA A 760 45.36 -33.01 22.13
N ASN A 761 46.31 -32.07 22.15
CA ASN A 761 47.32 -32.00 23.19
C ASN A 761 46.85 -31.15 24.38
N GLY A 762 46.19 -31.75 25.37
CA GLY A 762 45.74 -31.07 26.58
C GLY A 762 44.90 -31.91 27.53
N THR A 763 44.64 -31.36 28.73
CA THR A 763 43.75 -31.96 29.75
C THR A 763 42.72 -30.97 30.32
N ASP A 764 42.76 -29.69 29.94
CA ASP A 764 41.97 -28.61 30.60
C ASP A 764 41.48 -27.54 29.58
N TYR A 765 40.54 -27.92 28.71
CA TYR A 765 39.96 -27.11 27.64
C TYR A 765 38.86 -26.16 28.11
N GLN A 766 38.90 -24.89 27.69
CA GLN A 766 37.95 -23.84 28.11
C GLN A 766 36.93 -23.44 27.03
N GLY A 767 37.15 -23.86 25.78
CA GLY A 767 36.22 -23.65 24.68
C GLY A 767 36.84 -24.10 23.35
N VAL A 768 36.08 -23.98 22.27
CA VAL A 768 36.51 -24.39 20.93
C VAL A 768 35.96 -23.46 19.85
N THR A 769 36.74 -23.26 18.80
CA THR A 769 36.37 -22.62 17.53
C THR A 769 36.90 -23.48 16.39
N THR A 770 36.25 -23.45 15.24
CA THR A 770 36.52 -24.31 14.11
C THR A 770 36.30 -23.60 12.80
N TYR A 771 37.10 -23.95 11.80
CA TYR A 771 36.97 -23.35 10.49
C TYR A 771 37.44 -24.31 9.39
N ALA A 772 36.70 -24.35 8.27
CA ALA A 772 37.05 -25.17 7.12
C ALA A 772 37.83 -24.33 6.11
N PHE A 773 39.10 -24.66 5.89
CA PHE A 773 40.00 -23.90 5.01
C PHE A 773 40.94 -24.83 4.25
N ASN A 774 41.19 -24.56 2.97
CA ASN A 774 42.09 -25.36 2.11
C ASN A 774 41.89 -26.89 2.21
N ASN A 775 40.62 -27.34 2.17
CA ASN A 775 40.25 -28.75 2.25
C ASN A 775 40.72 -29.45 3.56
N ARG A 776 40.83 -28.69 4.64
CA ARG A 776 41.10 -29.14 6.01
C ARG A 776 40.09 -28.53 6.97
N ILE A 777 39.95 -29.13 8.15
CA ILE A 777 39.25 -28.51 9.29
C ILE A 777 40.30 -28.11 10.32
N PHE A 778 40.29 -26.84 10.70
CA PHE A 778 41.09 -26.28 11.78
C PHE A 778 40.25 -26.21 13.04
N VAL A 779 40.84 -26.56 14.17
CA VAL A 779 40.19 -26.53 15.49
C VAL A 779 41.08 -25.73 16.43
N GLY A 780 40.64 -24.52 16.79
CA GLY A 780 41.28 -23.64 17.76
C GLY A 780 40.68 -23.81 19.15
N TYR A 781 41.50 -23.74 20.19
CA TYR A 781 41.03 -23.80 21.57
C TYR A 781 42.02 -23.15 22.53
N ASN A 782 41.53 -22.76 23.70
CA ASN A 782 42.33 -22.31 24.82
C ASN A 782 42.28 -23.30 26.00
N GLN A 783 43.35 -23.31 26.79
CA GLN A 783 43.51 -24.15 27.97
C GLN A 783 43.37 -23.31 29.25
N ALA A 784 43.14 -23.94 30.40
CA ALA A 784 42.95 -23.24 31.69
C ALA A 784 44.14 -22.33 32.10
N ASN A 785 45.34 -22.60 31.59
CA ASN A 785 46.53 -21.75 31.78
C ASN A 785 46.64 -20.62 30.73
N GLY A 786 45.57 -20.36 29.98
CA GLY A 786 45.48 -19.36 28.92
C GLY A 786 46.14 -19.75 27.59
N VAL A 787 46.80 -20.91 27.49
CA VAL A 787 47.53 -21.29 26.27
C VAL A 787 46.57 -21.57 25.12
N ILE A 788 46.83 -20.94 23.97
CA ILE A 788 46.08 -21.14 22.72
C ILE A 788 46.77 -22.18 21.84
N ARG A 789 45.98 -23.08 21.26
CA ARG A 789 46.41 -24.09 20.31
C ARG A 789 45.47 -24.15 19.12
N VAL A 790 46.02 -24.55 17.97
CA VAL A 790 45.26 -24.89 16.77
C VAL A 790 45.72 -26.25 16.28
N GLU A 791 44.76 -27.10 15.96
CA GLU A 791 44.96 -28.44 15.41
C GLU A 791 44.34 -28.51 14.01
N GLU A 792 44.98 -29.23 13.11
CA GLU A 792 44.57 -29.41 11.72
C GLU A 792 44.16 -30.87 11.47
N TYR A 793 43.02 -31.06 10.81
CA TYR A 793 42.48 -32.37 10.49
C TYR A 793 42.14 -32.51 9.00
N SER A 794 42.46 -33.67 8.40
CA SER A 794 41.74 -34.15 7.21
C SER A 794 40.43 -34.78 7.60
N VAL A 795 39.49 -34.79 6.66
CA VAL A 795 38.26 -35.58 6.77
C VAL A 795 38.44 -36.89 5.99
N GLY A 796 38.40 -38.02 6.70
CA GLY A 796 38.35 -39.35 6.07
C GLY A 796 37.04 -39.58 5.30
N SER A 797 37.01 -40.57 4.41
CA SER A 797 35.81 -40.90 3.62
C SER A 797 34.59 -41.21 4.48
N ASN A 798 34.79 -41.81 5.66
CA ASN A 798 33.75 -42.10 6.65
C ASN A 798 33.33 -40.88 7.51
N GLY A 799 34.03 -39.74 7.43
CA GLY A 799 33.74 -38.52 8.21
C GLY A 799 34.51 -38.41 9.50
N ILE A 800 35.40 -39.38 9.78
CA ILE A 800 36.28 -39.33 10.93
C ILE A 800 37.41 -38.35 10.62
N LEU A 801 37.72 -37.50 11.60
CA LEU A 801 38.80 -36.53 11.51
C LEU A 801 40.14 -37.25 11.76
N ILE A 802 41.09 -37.03 10.86
CA ILE A 802 42.44 -37.58 10.92
C ILE A 802 43.37 -36.43 11.24
N HIS A 803 43.99 -36.46 12.42
CA HIS A 803 44.94 -35.44 12.86
C HIS A 803 46.10 -35.34 11.86
N GLN A 804 46.51 -34.12 11.54
CA GLN A 804 47.59 -33.85 10.59
C GLN A 804 48.73 -33.12 11.26
N SER A 805 48.41 -31.99 11.88
CA SER A 805 49.38 -31.11 12.50
C SER A 805 48.74 -30.39 13.68
N GLY A 806 49.57 -29.92 14.59
CA GLY A 806 49.15 -29.20 15.77
C GLY A 806 50.18 -28.15 16.13
N GLN A 807 49.74 -26.93 16.39
CA GLN A 807 50.63 -25.85 16.80
C GLN A 807 50.13 -25.18 18.08
N ARG A 808 51.06 -25.02 19.02
CA ARG A 808 50.91 -24.10 20.15
C ARG A 808 51.30 -22.71 19.68
N LEU A 809 50.41 -21.72 19.83
CA LEU A 809 50.61 -20.40 19.26
C LEU A 809 51.35 -19.43 20.21
N GLY A 810 51.29 -19.66 21.53
CA GLY A 810 51.84 -18.72 22.53
C GLY A 810 52.87 -19.27 23.54
N TYR A 811 53.82 -18.44 23.95
CA TYR A 811 54.77 -18.69 25.06
C TYR A 811 54.95 -17.47 25.97
N GLY A 812 54.86 -17.68 27.30
CA GLY A 812 55.58 -16.93 28.34
C GLY A 812 55.22 -15.46 28.61
N ALA A 813 54.31 -14.82 27.87
CA ALA A 813 53.85 -13.45 28.14
C ALA A 813 52.32 -13.31 27.99
N ASP A 814 51.74 -12.39 28.76
CA ASP A 814 50.28 -12.20 28.91
C ASP A 814 49.56 -11.77 27.62
N TYR A 815 50.29 -11.28 26.62
CA TYR A 815 49.77 -10.99 25.27
C TYR A 815 49.46 -12.25 24.45
N TYR A 816 50.06 -13.39 24.79
CA TYR A 816 49.91 -14.65 24.05
C TYR A 816 48.93 -15.64 24.69
N LEU A 817 48.36 -15.28 25.83
CA LEU A 817 47.46 -16.10 26.62
C LEU A 817 46.04 -15.53 26.56
N SER A 818 45.01 -16.38 26.59
CA SER A 818 43.60 -15.98 26.60
C SER A 818 42.80 -16.81 27.58
N ASN A 819 42.05 -16.14 28.46
CA ASN A 819 41.03 -16.77 29.29
C ASN A 819 39.73 -17.04 28.50
N PHE A 820 39.60 -16.46 27.30
CA PHE A 820 38.44 -16.59 26.44
C PHE A 820 38.70 -17.54 25.27
N THR A 821 37.64 -18.12 24.74
CA THR A 821 37.72 -18.95 23.53
C THR A 821 38.22 -18.10 22.36
N PRO A 822 39.28 -18.53 21.65
CA PRO A 822 39.74 -17.84 20.44
C PRO A 822 38.73 -18.04 19.30
N GLU A 823 38.84 -17.26 18.22
CA GLU A 823 37.99 -17.38 17.04
C GLU A 823 38.81 -17.55 15.76
N LEU A 824 38.50 -18.56 14.95
CA LEU A 824 39.10 -18.77 13.63
C LEU A 824 38.29 -18.04 12.56
N VAL A 825 38.94 -17.23 11.73
CA VAL A 825 38.29 -16.42 10.68
C VAL A 825 39.10 -16.41 9.40
N GLU A 826 38.45 -16.21 8.25
CA GLU A 826 39.13 -15.76 7.03
C GLU A 826 39.28 -14.24 7.05
N TRP A 827 40.52 -13.77 6.97
CA TRP A 827 40.82 -12.34 6.94
C TRP A 827 40.94 -11.86 5.49
N HIS A 828 39.96 -11.11 5.02
CA HIS A 828 40.00 -10.49 3.69
C HIS A 828 40.68 -9.12 3.71
N LYS A 829 41.65 -8.89 2.82
CA LYS A 829 42.25 -7.56 2.56
C LYS A 829 42.10 -7.22 1.08
N GLY A 830 41.04 -6.51 0.71
CA GLY A 830 40.76 -6.15 -0.69
C GLY A 830 40.62 -7.38 -1.58
N ASN A 831 41.37 -7.42 -2.69
CA ASN A 831 41.35 -8.50 -3.69
C ASN A 831 42.37 -9.64 -3.41
N ASP A 832 43.11 -9.59 -2.31
CA ASP A 832 44.08 -10.64 -1.98
C ASP A 832 43.36 -11.91 -1.49
N PRO A 833 43.90 -13.11 -1.79
CA PRO A 833 43.34 -14.36 -1.28
C PRO A 833 43.36 -14.36 0.26
N ALA A 834 42.21 -14.65 0.88
CA ALA A 834 42.05 -14.56 2.33
C ALA A 834 42.92 -15.58 3.07
N PRO A 835 43.89 -15.15 3.90
CA PRO A 835 44.53 -16.06 4.85
C PRO A 835 43.59 -16.43 5.99
N LEU A 836 43.75 -17.65 6.50
CA LEU A 836 43.14 -18.06 7.76
C LEU A 836 43.84 -17.35 8.93
N ALA A 837 43.07 -16.75 9.83
CA ALA A 837 43.55 -16.10 11.03
C ALA A 837 42.86 -16.68 12.28
N LEU A 838 43.50 -16.51 13.43
CA LEU A 838 42.94 -16.80 14.74
C LEU A 838 43.00 -15.53 15.58
N LEU A 839 41.85 -15.04 16.02
CA LEU A 839 41.70 -13.84 16.83
C LEU A 839 41.37 -14.23 18.28
N TYR A 840 41.82 -13.44 19.24
CA TYR A 840 41.56 -13.71 20.65
C TYR A 840 41.70 -12.46 21.51
N LEU A 841 41.04 -12.46 22.67
CA LEU A 841 41.22 -11.46 23.71
C LEU A 841 42.33 -11.93 24.67
N SER A 842 43.46 -11.23 24.65
CA SER A 842 44.59 -11.57 25.51
C SER A 842 44.28 -11.36 27.00
N THR A 843 45.03 -12.02 27.89
CA THR A 843 44.90 -11.85 29.35
C THR A 843 45.21 -10.43 29.84
N ASN A 844 45.86 -9.61 29.01
CA ASN A 844 46.08 -8.17 29.25
C ASN A 844 44.92 -7.27 28.77
N GLY A 845 43.84 -7.85 28.26
CA GLY A 845 42.66 -7.08 27.81
C GLY A 845 42.76 -6.54 26.38
N TYR A 846 43.79 -6.92 25.61
CA TYR A 846 43.93 -6.48 24.21
C TYR A 846 43.48 -7.56 23.23
N TYR A 847 42.82 -7.16 22.15
CA TYR A 847 42.56 -8.07 21.04
C TYR A 847 43.85 -8.32 20.24
N CYS A 848 44.15 -9.58 20.01
CA CYS A 848 45.35 -10.04 19.33
C CYS A 848 45.01 -11.09 18.27
N GLY A 849 45.98 -11.43 17.43
CA GLY A 849 45.77 -12.55 16.51
C GLY A 849 47.03 -13.26 16.03
N PHE A 850 46.79 -14.36 15.33
CA PHE A 850 47.77 -15.11 14.55
C PHE A 850 47.24 -15.29 13.12
N VAL A 851 48.15 -15.34 12.14
CA VAL A 851 47.82 -15.63 10.74
C VAL A 851 48.52 -16.91 10.28
N LYS A 852 47.81 -17.74 9.53
CA LYS A 852 48.33 -18.98 8.95
C LYS A 852 49.20 -18.68 7.73
N GLY A 853 50.50 -18.92 7.85
CA GLY A 853 51.42 -19.02 6.72
C GLY A 853 51.41 -20.41 6.08
N ALA A 854 52.36 -20.70 5.19
CA ALA A 854 52.42 -22.00 4.51
C ALA A 854 52.49 -23.20 5.48
N ASN A 855 53.40 -23.14 6.47
CA ASN A 855 53.65 -24.24 7.41
C ASN A 855 53.57 -23.86 8.89
N THR A 856 53.42 -22.57 9.20
CA THR A 856 53.41 -22.06 10.59
C THR A 856 52.38 -20.96 10.76
N TRP A 857 51.93 -20.78 11.99
CA TRP A 857 51.16 -19.61 12.42
C TRP A 857 52.10 -18.51 12.92
N GLY A 858 51.96 -17.30 12.37
CA GLY A 858 52.72 -16.11 12.74
C GLY A 858 51.88 -15.16 13.58
N PHE A 859 52.46 -14.58 14.63
CA PHE A 859 51.79 -13.57 15.46
C PHE A 859 51.69 -12.25 14.70
N ILE A 860 50.51 -11.64 14.66
CA ILE A 860 50.25 -10.38 13.93
C ILE A 860 50.23 -9.14 14.84
N GLY A 861 50.37 -9.32 16.16
CA GLY A 861 50.39 -8.21 17.12
C GLY A 861 49.04 -7.93 17.79
N VAL A 862 49.01 -6.82 18.53
CA VAL A 862 47.78 -6.22 19.06
C VAL A 862 47.03 -5.57 17.89
N MET A 863 45.74 -5.86 17.77
CA MET A 863 44.90 -5.25 16.77
C MET A 863 44.66 -3.78 17.10
N VAL A 864 44.66 -2.94 16.07
CA VAL A 864 44.46 -1.50 16.20
C VAL A 864 43.23 -1.05 15.43
N ASP A 865 42.57 0.01 15.90
CA ASP A 865 41.48 0.67 15.20
C ASP A 865 42.00 1.50 13.99
N THR A 866 41.09 2.19 13.30
CA THR A 866 41.42 3.05 12.16
C THR A 866 42.31 4.24 12.51
N ASN A 867 42.49 4.54 13.79
CA ASN A 867 43.34 5.62 14.31
C ASN A 867 44.65 5.08 14.91
N GLU A 868 45.00 3.81 14.65
CA GLU A 868 46.18 3.12 15.16
C GLU A 868 46.20 2.93 16.70
N ASN A 869 45.05 3.05 17.38
CA ASN A 869 44.94 2.76 18.80
C ASN A 869 44.70 1.28 19.05
N ALA A 870 45.32 0.72 20.10
CA ALA A 870 45.08 -0.66 20.50
C ALA A 870 43.61 -0.91 20.86
N ILE A 871 43.03 -2.00 20.34
CA ILE A 871 41.65 -2.38 20.64
C ILE A 871 41.62 -3.16 21.95
N GLU A 872 41.01 -2.57 22.97
CA GLU A 872 40.81 -3.16 24.30
C GLU A 872 39.43 -3.86 24.37
N GLY A 873 39.36 -4.98 25.10
CA GLY A 873 38.13 -5.74 25.32
C GLY A 873 37.37 -5.28 26.57
N GLY A 874 36.06 -5.06 26.41
CA GLY A 874 35.08 -4.81 27.48
C GLY A 874 33.87 -5.71 27.33
#